data_AF-H2KV41-F1
#
_entry.id   AF-H2KV41-F1
#
_cell.length_a   1.000
_cell.length_b   1.000
_cell.length_c   1.000
_cell.angle_alpha   90.00
_cell.angle_beta   90.00
_cell.angle_gamma   90.00
#
_symmetry.space_group_name_H-M   'P 1'
#
loop_
_entity.id
_entity.type
_entity.pdbx_description
1 polymer ?
#
loop_
_entity_poly.entity_id
_entity_poly.type
_entity_poly.pdbx_seq_one_letter_code
_entity_poly.pdbx_strand_id
1 'polypeptide(L)'
;MFEKYQTYTLSERLRPPCRIRRDQLDQCGRGFNVWNSIKTSEYVRLQILFREMNERKLPPVMSNFAGGVFDVHNFEPWIYVIRLCPIDLFRPKRLKLRGHQAQHIQTYEQFTLLNYGYCSKFVSTDSNFPGTDGIPSLILKAGGPDVPTLILNLFNISLITGTVPKKLDVCSDWRAPAKQRQSCDDLGVQVSAKVQDSVLKDFEQGYVTHSKFECYTVPLVVRFGMSEQKLLREFSGIDKIYVLKRDGRTEGVHCEKISKRIRALCYGLDESCIDIPAITRRVVTGLYPGVTTSELDNLAAEVCACMTTRHHAYGTLAARLAVSNLHKNTKASFSEAMEDLYGYVNERTKLHSPILSEEVIKIIRENADRLNSAIDYQRDFNYNYFGFKTLERSYLFKLHGKVHERPQHMLMRASVGIHKRDIDAAIETYNLMSEKWFTHASPTLFNSGTTRPQMSSCFLITMKDDSIEGIYDTLKECAIISKNAGGIGVNIHNIRSAGTYIAGTNGDSNGIVPMLRVFNNTARYIDQGGNKRPGAFAVYLEPWHPDVLQFIEMRKNTGAEEIRGRDLFYALWIPDIFMRRVEANEDWTLMDPHECPGLPDKWGEEFEALYLKYEAEGRGRRTLPAQEVWHSIIEAQIETGTPFMLYKDACNRKSNHQHLGTIRCSNLCTEIIEYSSPDETAVCNLASISLGHFVDAKEHTFDFDKLQYVTRVITRNLNRVIDNSFYPVEEARRSNMRHRPIGIGVQGLADAFLLLRYPFDSPEAAALNKRIFETIYFAALDASCDLAKEEGPFETYEGCPVSKGILQPDMWGVDTEELSKISGLDWAGLRQRIKKYGVRNSLLLAPMPTASTAQILGNNESIEPFTSNVYSRRVLSGEFQIVNPYLMDDLNKLGLWSEELKSAIVANQGSVQDIQGIPDEIKALYKTIWELSQRKIIDMAADRGPFIDQSQSLNLHVAQPNYGKITSMHFYAWKKGLKTGMYYLRTRPAADPIKFTIDKTRVRALMERGVTVNVVNGTTGKGDAIDEQQEAEEEERIMKEIQRRNMEAITCSLKNPEGCLSCQG
;
A
#
# COMPACT_ATOMS: atom_id res chain seq x y z
N MET A 1 -30.19 -30.53 33.70
CA MET A 1 -30.19 -32.01 33.63
C MET A 1 -31.08 -32.44 32.46
N PHE A 2 -30.78 -33.55 31.79
CA PHE A 2 -31.62 -34.30 30.83
C PHE A 2 -32.40 -33.53 29.73
N GLU A 3 -31.83 -33.57 28.52
CA GLU A 3 -32.37 -34.30 27.35
C GLU A 3 -33.89 -34.43 27.05
N LYS A 4 -34.17 -34.25 25.74
CA LYS A 4 -35.13 -34.97 24.86
C LYS A 4 -36.64 -34.60 24.81
N TYR A 5 -36.99 -34.03 23.64
CA TYR A 5 -38.14 -34.29 22.75
C TYR A 5 -39.62 -34.12 23.17
N GLN A 6 -40.21 -33.07 22.56
CA GLN A 6 -41.47 -33.04 21.79
C GLN A 6 -42.54 -34.16 22.00
N THR A 7 -43.59 -33.80 22.73
CA THR A 7 -45.01 -33.76 22.28
C THR A 7 -45.56 -34.84 21.32
N TYR A 8 -46.64 -35.50 21.76
CA TYR A 8 -47.94 -35.47 21.03
C TYR A 8 -49.13 -35.68 21.99
N THR A 9 -50.34 -35.35 21.54
CA THR A 9 -51.59 -35.25 22.34
C THR A 9 -52.42 -36.53 22.39
N LEU A 10 -53.16 -36.74 23.49
CA LEU A 10 -54.35 -37.60 23.54
C LEU A 10 -55.39 -37.03 24.53
N SER A 11 -56.64 -37.52 24.48
CA SER A 11 -57.83 -36.74 24.87
C SER A 11 -58.92 -37.52 25.65
N GLU A 12 -59.99 -36.80 25.99
CA GLU A 12 -61.33 -37.27 26.42
C GLU A 12 -61.61 -37.56 27.92
N ARG A 13 -62.87 -37.29 28.30
CA ARG A 13 -63.61 -37.77 29.48
C ARG A 13 -65.06 -38.03 29.06
N LEU A 14 -65.73 -39.04 29.61
CA LEU A 14 -67.08 -39.44 29.18
C LEU A 14 -68.13 -39.44 30.31
N ARG A 15 -69.08 -38.49 30.22
CA ARG A 15 -70.50 -38.58 30.66
C ARG A 15 -70.75 -38.70 32.19
N PRO A 16 -72.02 -38.76 32.65
CA PRO A 16 -73.13 -37.76 32.59
C PRO A 16 -73.57 -37.34 34.05
N PRO A 17 -74.68 -36.60 34.36
CA PRO A 17 -75.88 -36.30 33.55
C PRO A 17 -76.59 -34.92 33.69
N CYS A 18 -77.66 -34.77 32.90
CA CYS A 18 -78.88 -33.96 33.12
C CYS A 18 -78.91 -32.40 33.02
N ARG A 19 -79.37 -31.96 31.83
CA ARG A 19 -80.62 -31.18 31.58
C ARG A 19 -80.71 -29.64 31.79
N ILE A 20 -81.05 -28.99 30.65
CA ILE A 20 -82.12 -27.98 30.41
C ILE A 20 -81.75 -26.49 30.12
N ARG A 21 -81.94 -26.14 28.82
CA ARG A 21 -82.41 -24.87 28.18
C ARG A 21 -81.55 -23.58 28.30
N ARG A 22 -81.21 -22.89 27.19
CA ARG A 22 -82.00 -22.03 26.22
C ARG A 22 -82.22 -20.61 26.81
N ASP A 23 -82.16 -19.51 26.05
CA ASP A 23 -82.52 -19.28 24.63
C ASP A 23 -81.51 -18.47 23.77
N GLN A 24 -81.83 -18.25 22.49
CA GLN A 24 -81.09 -17.48 21.46
C GLN A 24 -81.83 -16.17 21.07
N LEU A 25 -81.17 -15.31 20.26
CA LEU A 25 -81.74 -14.53 19.12
C LEU A 25 -80.59 -13.70 18.49
N ASP A 26 -80.08 -13.82 17.26
CA ASP A 26 -80.38 -14.57 16.02
C ASP A 26 -81.18 -13.81 14.92
N GLN A 27 -80.48 -13.50 13.79
CA GLN A 27 -80.94 -13.33 12.39
C GLN A 27 -79.79 -12.72 11.51
N CYS A 28 -79.25 -13.37 10.46
CA CYS A 28 -79.77 -13.77 9.12
C CYS A 28 -79.65 -12.66 8.03
N GLY A 29 -79.16 -12.90 6.80
CA GLY A 29 -78.51 -14.08 6.18
C GLY A 29 -78.61 -14.12 4.63
N ARG A 30 -77.93 -15.11 3.97
CA ARG A 30 -77.95 -15.49 2.51
C ARG A 30 -77.14 -14.57 1.55
N GLY A 31 -76.56 -15.01 0.40
CA GLY A 31 -76.28 -16.37 -0.14
C GLY A 31 -75.91 -16.43 -1.65
N PHE A 32 -75.30 -17.55 -2.12
CA PHE A 32 -75.11 -18.05 -3.52
C PHE A 32 -73.92 -17.62 -4.44
N ASN A 33 -73.72 -18.40 -5.53
CA ASN A 33 -72.43 -18.75 -6.19
C ASN A 33 -72.05 -18.03 -7.52
N VAL A 34 -70.73 -17.77 -7.66
CA VAL A 34 -69.78 -17.91 -8.82
C VAL A 34 -70.29 -18.07 -10.29
N TRP A 35 -69.83 -17.18 -11.23
CA TRP A 35 -69.07 -17.49 -12.49
C TRP A 35 -68.67 -16.22 -13.32
N ASN A 36 -67.79 -16.38 -14.33
CA ASN A 36 -67.39 -15.44 -15.44
C ASN A 36 -66.47 -14.20 -15.23
N SER A 37 -65.15 -14.44 -15.19
CA SER A 37 -64.09 -14.05 -16.18
C SER A 37 -64.04 -12.74 -17.05
N ILE A 38 -62.80 -12.25 -17.26
CA ILE A 38 -62.19 -11.55 -18.46
C ILE A 38 -62.13 -9.99 -18.62
N LYS A 39 -60.88 -9.46 -18.45
CA LYS A 39 -60.03 -8.46 -19.20
C LYS A 39 -60.47 -7.04 -19.71
N THR A 40 -59.61 -6.06 -19.35
CA THR A 40 -58.93 -4.96 -20.15
C THR A 40 -59.64 -3.76 -20.81
N SER A 41 -59.33 -2.54 -20.31
CA SER A 41 -58.84 -1.29 -21.00
C SER A 41 -58.70 -0.20 -19.90
N GLU A 42 -57.76 0.74 -19.81
CA GLU A 42 -57.06 1.71 -20.69
C GLU A 42 -57.76 3.09 -20.86
N TYR A 43 -56.94 4.16 -20.98
CA TYR A 43 -57.24 5.57 -21.30
C TYR A 43 -57.85 6.57 -20.27
N VAL A 44 -56.96 7.44 -19.77
CA VAL A 44 -57.04 8.94 -19.78
C VAL A 44 -58.15 9.68 -18.99
N ARG A 45 -57.72 10.49 -17.99
CA ARG A 45 -57.88 11.98 -18.03
C ARG A 45 -57.04 12.75 -17.02
N LEU A 46 -56.17 13.63 -17.52
CA LEU A 46 -55.73 14.86 -16.84
C LEU A 46 -56.81 15.94 -17.04
N GLN A 47 -57.30 16.57 -15.98
CA GLN A 47 -57.90 17.92 -15.98
C GLN A 47 -57.83 18.54 -14.57
N ILE A 48 -58.06 19.86 -14.48
CA ILE A 48 -58.05 20.68 -13.26
C ILE A 48 -56.65 20.85 -12.61
N LEU A 49 -55.71 21.36 -13.41
CA LEU A 49 -54.67 22.30 -12.92
C LEU A 49 -54.18 23.20 -14.06
N PHE A 50 -55.14 23.80 -14.79
CA PHE A 50 -54.89 24.55 -16.02
C PHE A 50 -55.85 25.75 -16.17
N ARG A 51 -55.91 26.62 -15.15
CA ARG A 51 -56.79 27.81 -15.15
C ARG A 51 -56.16 29.11 -14.67
N GLU A 52 -54.83 29.22 -14.65
CA GLU A 52 -54.15 30.44 -14.17
C GLU A 52 -52.88 30.84 -14.97
N MET A 53 -52.67 30.27 -16.16
CA MET A 53 -51.62 30.70 -17.09
C MET A 53 -52.17 30.90 -18.50
N ASN A 54 -52.95 31.97 -18.69
CA ASN A 54 -53.45 32.36 -20.01
C ASN A 54 -53.46 33.88 -20.21
N GLU A 55 -52.28 34.51 -20.12
CA GLU A 55 -52.05 35.85 -20.66
C GLU A 55 -50.78 35.90 -21.52
N ARG A 56 -50.93 36.47 -22.73
CA ARG A 56 -49.90 37.08 -23.61
C ARG A 56 -49.08 36.19 -24.58
N LYS A 57 -49.75 35.90 -25.71
CA LYS A 57 -49.34 36.18 -27.11
C LYS A 57 -48.28 35.29 -27.83
N LEU A 58 -48.79 34.65 -28.89
CA LEU A 58 -48.19 34.12 -30.14
C LEU A 58 -47.41 35.21 -30.96
N PRO A 59 -46.63 34.90 -32.06
CA PRO A 59 -46.82 33.80 -33.03
C PRO A 59 -45.58 33.04 -33.62
N PRO A 60 -45.78 32.01 -34.50
CA PRO A 60 -44.72 31.11 -35.04
C PRO A 60 -44.61 31.04 -36.60
N VAL A 61 -43.54 30.42 -37.16
CA VAL A 61 -43.45 30.04 -38.61
C VAL A 61 -42.72 28.70 -38.90
N MET A 62 -43.31 27.98 -39.86
CA MET A 62 -43.06 26.75 -40.64
C MET A 62 -41.65 26.21 -41.08
N SER A 63 -41.51 24.88 -40.96
CA SER A 63 -41.41 23.82 -42.03
C SER A 63 -40.18 23.54 -42.94
N ASN A 64 -40.28 22.36 -43.61
CA ASN A 64 -39.47 21.75 -44.68
C ASN A 64 -38.18 21.03 -44.22
N PHE A 65 -37.71 19.94 -44.83
CA PHE A 65 -37.95 19.37 -46.18
C PHE A 65 -38.38 17.89 -46.18
N ALA A 66 -38.85 17.40 -47.33
CA ALA A 66 -39.16 15.99 -47.61
C ALA A 66 -38.39 15.49 -48.86
N GLY A 67 -38.23 14.17 -48.98
CA GLY A 67 -37.64 13.52 -50.16
C GLY A 67 -37.16 12.10 -49.87
N GLY A 68 -37.88 11.11 -50.39
CA GLY A 68 -37.45 9.70 -50.40
C GLY A 68 -37.69 9.09 -51.78
N VAL A 69 -37.41 7.78 -51.90
CA VAL A 69 -38.00 6.76 -52.82
C VAL A 69 -36.95 5.66 -53.06
N PHE A 70 -37.22 4.45 -52.54
CA PHE A 70 -37.41 3.24 -53.36
C PHE A 70 -37.86 2.04 -52.49
N ASP A 71 -38.96 1.38 -52.90
CA ASP A 71 -39.41 0.07 -52.41
C ASP A 71 -38.61 -1.05 -53.12
N VAL A 72 -38.05 -2.06 -52.44
CA VAL A 72 -38.66 -3.24 -51.77
C VAL A 72 -39.08 -4.36 -52.75
N HIS A 73 -38.21 -5.37 -52.83
CA HIS A 73 -38.54 -6.80 -52.64
C HIS A 73 -37.52 -7.32 -51.60
N ASN A 74 -37.90 -7.78 -50.40
CA ASN A 74 -38.65 -9.00 -50.03
C ASN A 74 -37.86 -10.29 -50.35
N PHE A 75 -37.62 -11.24 -49.42
CA PHE A 75 -38.03 -11.43 -48.01
C PHE A 75 -37.03 -12.45 -47.35
N GLU A 76 -36.92 -12.71 -46.03
CA GLU A 76 -37.67 -12.21 -44.86
C GLU A 76 -36.75 -11.81 -43.64
N PRO A 77 -36.28 -12.64 -42.65
CA PRO A 77 -36.03 -12.10 -41.29
C PRO A 77 -34.67 -12.35 -40.57
N TRP A 78 -34.20 -11.28 -39.91
CA TRP A 78 -33.71 -11.18 -38.51
C TRP A 78 -32.70 -12.16 -37.87
N ILE A 79 -31.52 -11.61 -37.51
CA ILE A 79 -30.70 -11.89 -36.28
C ILE A 79 -29.96 -13.26 -36.24
N TYR A 80 -28.71 -13.42 -35.77
CA TYR A 80 -27.79 -12.60 -34.94
C TYR A 80 -26.40 -12.42 -35.59
N VAL A 81 -25.75 -11.27 -35.34
CA VAL A 81 -24.27 -11.13 -35.40
C VAL A 81 -23.79 -10.45 -34.13
N ILE A 82 -23.10 -11.18 -33.25
CA ILE A 82 -22.54 -10.64 -32.00
C ILE A 82 -21.06 -10.29 -32.21
N ARG A 83 -20.70 -9.03 -31.96
CA ARG A 83 -19.30 -8.61 -31.80
C ARG A 83 -18.76 -9.21 -30.51
N LEU A 84 -17.63 -9.91 -30.58
CA LEU A 84 -16.91 -10.37 -29.39
C LEU A 84 -16.33 -9.15 -28.64
N CYS A 85 -16.90 -8.89 -27.46
CA CYS A 85 -16.37 -7.98 -26.46
C CYS A 85 -16.17 -8.81 -25.17
N PRO A 86 -15.00 -8.78 -24.52
CA PRO A 86 -14.74 -9.65 -23.38
C PRO A 86 -15.59 -9.24 -22.17
N ILE A 87 -16.31 -10.21 -21.58
CA ILE A 87 -17.00 -10.06 -20.30
C ILE A 87 -16.38 -11.04 -19.31
N ASP A 88 -15.38 -10.55 -18.56
CA ASP A 88 -15.00 -11.13 -17.28
C ASP A 88 -16.07 -10.75 -16.25
N LEU A 89 -16.92 -11.71 -15.83
CA LEU A 89 -17.78 -11.52 -14.64
C LEU A 89 -18.31 -12.83 -14.06
N PHE A 90 -17.56 -13.44 -13.13
CA PHE A 90 -18.09 -14.44 -12.21
C PHE A 90 -17.82 -14.07 -10.74
N ARG A 91 -18.79 -13.39 -10.12
CA ARG A 91 -19.06 -13.48 -8.68
C ARG A 91 -20.57 -13.69 -8.49
N PRO A 92 -21.01 -14.67 -7.68
CA PRO A 92 -22.41 -15.04 -7.59
C PRO A 92 -23.22 -14.05 -6.75
N LYS A 93 -24.36 -13.59 -7.27
CA LYS A 93 -25.46 -13.04 -6.45
C LYS A 93 -26.40 -14.18 -6.07
N ARG A 94 -26.50 -14.53 -4.77
CA ARG A 94 -27.59 -15.37 -4.26
C ARG A 94 -28.83 -14.51 -4.04
N LEU A 95 -29.94 -14.82 -4.74
CA LEU A 95 -31.26 -14.38 -4.30
C LEU A 95 -31.72 -15.18 -3.07
N LYS A 96 -32.57 -14.56 -2.23
CA LYS A 96 -33.36 -15.29 -1.22
C LYS A 96 -34.61 -15.87 -1.89
N LEU A 97 -34.84 -17.16 -1.70
CA LEU A 97 -36.17 -17.77 -1.76
C LEU A 97 -36.41 -18.59 -0.48
N ARG A 98 -37.66 -18.63 -0.03
CA ARG A 98 -38.14 -19.44 1.11
C ARG A 98 -38.93 -20.64 0.57
N GLY A 99 -39.01 -21.75 1.31
CA GLY A 99 -40.21 -22.60 1.26
C GLY A 99 -40.03 -24.13 1.20
N HIS A 100 -39.76 -24.74 2.37
CA HIS A 100 -40.30 -26.02 2.86
C HIS A 100 -40.10 -27.39 2.16
N GLN A 101 -40.08 -28.41 3.05
CA GLN A 101 -40.17 -29.88 2.87
C GLN A 101 -38.96 -30.54 2.15
N ALA A 102 -38.17 -31.43 2.75
CA ALA A 102 -38.41 -32.64 3.58
C ALA A 102 -38.81 -33.88 2.73
N GLN A 103 -38.40 -35.13 3.03
CA GLN A 103 -37.94 -35.72 4.31
C GLN A 103 -37.20 -37.08 4.09
N HIS A 104 -36.36 -37.54 5.04
CA HIS A 104 -35.79 -38.92 5.18
C HIS A 104 -34.82 -39.42 4.06
N ILE A 105 -33.87 -40.37 4.24
CA ILE A 105 -33.28 -41.06 5.42
C ILE A 105 -31.82 -41.53 5.12
N GLN A 106 -31.08 -41.95 6.16
CA GLN A 106 -29.77 -42.67 6.29
C GLN A 106 -29.12 -43.31 5.02
N THR A 107 -27.79 -43.51 4.86
CA THR A 107 -26.71 -43.85 5.84
C THR A 107 -25.28 -43.71 5.23
N TYR A 108 -24.21 -43.65 6.06
CA TYR A 108 -22.75 -43.73 5.74
C TYR A 108 -22.14 -42.60 4.86
N GLU A 109 -21.17 -41.76 5.31
CA GLU A 109 -19.70 -41.96 5.51
C GLU A 109 -18.86 -41.95 4.19
N GLN A 110 -17.62 -41.46 4.10
CA GLN A 110 -16.73 -40.73 5.03
C GLN A 110 -15.68 -39.83 4.29
N PHE A 111 -14.63 -39.40 5.00
CA PHE A 111 -13.56 -38.45 4.69
C PHE A 111 -12.76 -38.53 3.36
N THR A 112 -12.23 -37.36 2.99
CA THR A 112 -10.88 -37.03 2.48
C THR A 112 -9.81 -38.14 2.50
N LEU A 113 -9.02 -38.33 1.42
CA LEU A 113 -7.53 -38.29 1.42
C LEU A 113 -6.82 -38.58 0.07
N LEU A 114 -5.48 -38.50 0.13
CA LEU A 114 -4.43 -38.56 -0.91
C LEU A 114 -4.22 -39.92 -1.63
N ASN A 115 -3.85 -39.82 -2.92
CA ASN A 115 -2.83 -40.61 -3.68
C ASN A 115 -2.86 -42.16 -3.79
N TYR A 116 -2.21 -42.61 -4.87
CA TYR A 116 -1.80 -43.99 -5.24
C TYR A 116 -2.92 -44.99 -5.63
N GLY A 117 -2.60 -45.91 -6.57
CA GLY A 117 -3.28 -47.22 -6.65
C GLY A 117 -3.88 -47.66 -7.99
N TYR A 118 -3.02 -48.06 -8.94
CA TYR A 118 -3.21 -49.23 -9.84
C TYR A 118 -4.60 -49.70 -10.35
N CYS A 119 -4.72 -49.68 -11.69
CA CYS A 119 -5.16 -50.78 -12.59
C CYS A 119 -6.64 -51.18 -12.84
N SER A 120 -6.82 -51.73 -14.05
CA SER A 120 -7.95 -52.54 -14.60
C SER A 120 -9.34 -51.86 -14.66
N LYS A 121 -9.89 -51.54 -15.84
CA LYS A 121 -10.34 -52.36 -16.99
C LYS A 121 -11.66 -53.14 -16.75
N PHE A 122 -12.59 -53.02 -17.71
CA PHE A 122 -13.77 -53.90 -17.85
C PHE A 122 -14.98 -53.29 -18.61
N VAL A 123 -15.21 -53.70 -19.88
CA VAL A 123 -16.50 -54.00 -20.60
C VAL A 123 -17.83 -53.51 -19.98
N SER A 124 -18.86 -52.99 -20.69
CA SER A 124 -19.13 -52.54 -22.09
C SER A 124 -20.52 -51.79 -22.09
N THR A 125 -21.17 -51.28 -23.14
CA THR A 125 -21.59 -51.79 -24.47
C THR A 125 -22.00 -50.66 -25.45
N ASP A 126 -21.77 -50.85 -26.76
CA ASP A 126 -22.69 -50.71 -27.93
C ASP A 126 -23.84 -49.66 -27.96
N SER A 127 -24.23 -49.01 -29.08
CA SER A 127 -24.02 -49.30 -30.52
C SER A 127 -24.37 -48.10 -31.45
N ASN A 128 -24.04 -48.27 -32.75
CA ASN A 128 -24.68 -47.74 -33.99
C ASN A 128 -23.98 -46.64 -34.85
N PHE A 129 -24.02 -46.94 -36.15
CA PHE A 129 -23.67 -46.18 -37.38
C PHE A 129 -24.97 -46.06 -38.24
N PRO A 130 -25.11 -45.30 -39.37
CA PRO A 130 -24.21 -45.31 -40.54
C PRO A 130 -24.09 -43.99 -41.36
N GLY A 131 -23.35 -44.03 -42.48
CA GLY A 131 -23.45 -43.04 -43.57
C GLY A 131 -22.19 -42.90 -44.44
N THR A 132 -22.26 -43.22 -45.73
CA THR A 132 -21.21 -42.98 -46.74
C THR A 132 -21.82 -42.44 -48.05
N ASP A 133 -21.01 -41.74 -48.85
CA ASP A 133 -20.80 -41.95 -50.31
C ASP A 133 -20.33 -40.65 -51.02
N GLY A 134 -19.54 -40.81 -52.10
CA GLY A 134 -19.21 -39.72 -53.04
C GLY A 134 -17.75 -39.66 -53.51
N ILE A 135 -17.48 -40.03 -54.77
CA ILE A 135 -16.22 -39.79 -55.51
C ILE A 135 -16.60 -39.45 -56.97
N PRO A 136 -15.88 -38.55 -57.66
CA PRO A 136 -15.14 -38.99 -58.86
C PRO A 136 -13.76 -38.33 -59.05
N SER A 137 -13.01 -38.77 -60.05
CA SER A 137 -11.57 -38.52 -60.27
C SER A 137 -11.25 -37.77 -61.58
N LEU A 138 -10.04 -37.20 -61.70
CA LEU A 138 -9.37 -36.93 -62.98
C LEU A 138 -7.84 -36.71 -62.81
N ILE A 139 -7.08 -36.74 -63.91
CA ILE A 139 -5.66 -37.14 -63.95
C ILE A 139 -4.81 -36.28 -64.93
N LEU A 140 -3.59 -35.91 -64.49
CA LEU A 140 -2.37 -35.47 -65.22
C LEU A 140 -2.44 -34.45 -66.38
N LYS A 141 -1.64 -33.36 -66.29
CA LYS A 141 -0.42 -33.14 -67.12
C LYS A 141 0.32 -31.81 -66.81
N ALA A 142 1.55 -31.71 -67.36
CA ALA A 142 2.38 -30.49 -67.59
C ALA A 142 3.24 -29.89 -66.44
N GLY A 143 4.43 -30.48 -66.25
CA GLY A 143 5.75 -29.80 -66.19
C GLY A 143 6.00 -28.53 -65.34
N GLY A 144 6.84 -28.68 -64.30
CA GLY A 144 7.50 -27.58 -63.59
C GLY A 144 8.22 -28.08 -62.32
N PRO A 145 9.40 -27.56 -61.93
CA PRO A 145 10.12 -28.03 -60.74
C PRO A 145 9.85 -27.15 -59.50
N ASP A 146 9.00 -27.62 -58.57
CA ASP A 146 8.91 -27.04 -57.22
C ASP A 146 8.48 -28.09 -56.19
N VAL A 147 9.43 -28.49 -55.32
CA VAL A 147 9.25 -29.47 -54.24
C VAL A 147 9.21 -28.87 -52.80
N PRO A 148 9.68 -27.64 -52.49
CA PRO A 148 9.63 -27.11 -51.12
C PRO A 148 8.23 -27.05 -50.47
N THR A 149 7.19 -26.85 -51.28
CA THR A 149 5.87 -26.39 -50.80
C THR A 149 5.04 -27.49 -50.11
N LEU A 150 5.26 -28.77 -50.41
CA LEU A 150 4.40 -29.85 -49.89
C LEU A 150 4.76 -30.29 -48.45
N ILE A 151 6.02 -30.17 -48.05
CA ILE A 151 6.50 -30.55 -46.71
C ILE A 151 6.00 -29.56 -45.64
N LEU A 152 5.96 -28.26 -45.98
CA LEU A 152 5.52 -27.18 -45.09
C LEU A 152 4.07 -27.32 -44.61
N ASN A 153 3.16 -27.80 -45.47
CA ASN A 153 1.75 -27.96 -45.09
C ASN A 153 1.51 -29.17 -44.17
N LEU A 154 2.29 -30.26 -44.33
CA LEU A 154 2.17 -31.43 -43.45
C LEU A 154 2.70 -31.15 -42.03
N PHE A 155 3.79 -30.39 -41.91
CA PHE A 155 4.33 -29.99 -40.60
C PHE A 155 3.36 -29.06 -39.83
N ASN A 156 2.76 -28.08 -40.51
CA ASN A 156 1.83 -27.14 -39.89
C ASN A 156 0.53 -27.80 -39.39
N ILE A 157 0.02 -28.84 -40.06
CA ILE A 157 -1.18 -29.55 -39.61
C ILE A 157 -0.88 -30.42 -38.38
N SER A 158 0.25 -31.14 -38.38
CA SER A 158 0.64 -32.03 -37.26
C SER A 158 0.86 -31.26 -35.94
N LEU A 159 1.41 -30.04 -36.00
CA LEU A 159 1.57 -29.15 -34.85
C LEU A 159 0.25 -28.66 -34.24
N ILE A 160 -0.87 -28.74 -34.96
CA ILE A 160 -2.20 -28.29 -34.50
C ILE A 160 -3.04 -29.46 -33.96
N THR A 161 -2.80 -30.70 -34.43
CA THR A 161 -3.63 -31.88 -34.08
C THR A 161 -2.88 -32.97 -33.29
N GLY A 162 -1.61 -32.78 -32.96
CA GLY A 162 -0.88 -33.65 -32.02
C GLY A 162 -0.62 -35.08 -32.48
N THR A 163 -0.67 -35.34 -33.79
CA THR A 163 -0.46 -36.69 -34.37
C THR A 163 0.59 -36.69 -35.49
N VAL A 164 1.51 -37.65 -35.43
CA VAL A 164 2.58 -37.90 -36.43
C VAL A 164 2.48 -39.36 -36.89
N PRO A 165 2.51 -39.65 -38.21
CA PRO A 165 2.41 -41.03 -38.71
C PRO A 165 3.71 -41.83 -38.49
N LYS A 166 3.58 -43.10 -38.10
CA LYS A 166 4.72 -44.02 -37.95
C LYS A 166 5.19 -44.57 -39.31
N LYS A 167 6.32 -44.06 -39.83
CA LYS A 167 7.46 -44.84 -40.40
C LYS A 167 8.45 -43.97 -41.17
N LEU A 168 9.74 -44.14 -40.86
CA LEU A 168 10.86 -43.87 -41.76
C LEU A 168 12.12 -44.60 -41.22
N ASP A 169 12.30 -45.84 -41.65
CA ASP A 169 13.43 -46.70 -41.27
C ASP A 169 14.70 -46.32 -42.05
N VAL A 170 15.81 -46.02 -41.36
CA VAL A 170 17.14 -45.83 -41.97
C VAL A 170 18.23 -46.40 -41.05
N CYS A 171 19.19 -47.12 -41.65
CA CYS A 171 20.44 -47.63 -41.06
C CYS A 171 20.32 -48.57 -39.85
N SER A 172 20.16 -49.86 -40.16
CA SER A 172 20.77 -50.93 -39.37
C SER A 172 22.30 -50.85 -39.44
N ASP A 173 22.99 -50.80 -38.29
CA ASP A 173 24.21 -51.60 -38.07
C ASP A 173 24.69 -51.50 -36.61
N TRP A 174 24.50 -52.56 -35.84
CA TRP A 174 25.41 -53.07 -34.79
C TRP A 174 24.86 -54.40 -34.24
N ARG A 175 25.73 -55.38 -33.96
CA ARG A 175 25.38 -56.63 -33.27
C ARG A 175 26.22 -56.78 -32.01
N ALA A 176 25.56 -56.84 -30.85
CA ALA A 176 26.17 -57.26 -29.59
C ALA A 176 25.36 -58.44 -28.98
N PRO A 177 25.96 -59.32 -28.16
CA PRO A 177 25.31 -60.56 -27.71
C PRO A 177 24.17 -60.33 -26.71
N ALA A 178 23.20 -61.27 -26.69
CA ALA A 178 21.96 -61.10 -25.94
C ALA A 178 22.10 -61.38 -24.43
N LYS A 179 21.80 -60.35 -23.62
CA LYS A 179 21.14 -60.45 -22.31
C LYS A 179 20.30 -59.17 -22.09
N GLN A 180 19.28 -59.26 -21.23
CA GLN A 180 18.34 -58.18 -20.90
C GLN A 180 17.58 -57.56 -22.09
N ARG A 181 16.56 -58.28 -22.58
CA ARG A 181 15.38 -57.64 -23.16
C ARG A 181 14.42 -57.24 -22.03
N GLN A 182 14.08 -55.97 -21.91
CA GLN A 182 12.86 -55.52 -21.21
C GLN A 182 12.33 -54.24 -21.89
N SER A 183 11.04 -53.94 -21.72
CA SER A 183 10.25 -53.10 -22.63
C SER A 183 10.51 -51.60 -22.49
N CYS A 184 10.83 -50.94 -23.62
CA CYS A 184 10.93 -49.47 -23.72
C CYS A 184 9.62 -48.84 -24.22
N ASP A 185 8.47 -49.24 -23.67
CA ASP A 185 7.15 -48.75 -24.09
C ASP A 185 6.68 -47.50 -23.30
N ASP A 186 7.30 -47.19 -22.16
CA ASP A 186 6.89 -46.08 -21.26
C ASP A 186 7.63 -44.74 -21.46
N LEU A 187 8.54 -44.63 -22.45
CA LEU A 187 9.27 -43.38 -22.71
C LEU A 187 8.52 -42.44 -23.67
N GLY A 188 7.59 -41.68 -23.08
CA GLY A 188 7.00 -40.51 -23.74
C GLY A 188 8.05 -39.47 -24.18
N VAL A 189 7.78 -38.80 -25.31
CA VAL A 189 8.75 -37.97 -26.05
C VAL A 189 9.43 -36.91 -25.16
N GLN A 190 10.75 -37.03 -25.00
CA GLN A 190 11.59 -36.00 -24.40
C GLN A 190 12.32 -35.18 -25.46
N VAL A 191 12.28 -33.86 -25.32
CA VAL A 191 13.07 -32.91 -26.13
C VAL A 191 14.56 -33.09 -25.80
N SER A 192 15.43 -33.07 -26.83
CA SER A 192 16.83 -33.50 -26.74
C SER A 192 17.67 -32.85 -25.63
N ALA A 193 17.36 -31.61 -25.23
CA ALA A 193 18.01 -30.94 -24.09
C ALA A 193 17.91 -31.76 -22.79
N LYS A 194 16.79 -32.45 -22.53
CA LYS A 194 16.65 -33.31 -21.34
C LYS A 194 17.53 -34.55 -21.38
N VAL A 195 17.86 -35.05 -22.58
CA VAL A 195 18.79 -36.17 -22.75
C VAL A 195 20.23 -35.71 -22.44
N GLN A 196 20.60 -34.47 -22.83
CA GLN A 196 21.89 -33.89 -22.46
C GLN A 196 21.99 -33.66 -20.94
N ASP A 197 20.96 -33.10 -20.30
CA ASP A 197 20.93 -32.92 -18.83
C ASP A 197 21.00 -34.26 -18.07
N SER A 198 20.39 -35.33 -18.60
CA SER A 198 20.47 -36.66 -18.00
C SER A 198 21.89 -37.23 -18.11
N VAL A 199 22.50 -37.18 -19.30
CA VAL A 199 23.87 -37.66 -19.53
C VAL A 199 24.88 -36.87 -18.68
N LEU A 200 24.68 -35.56 -18.50
CA LEU A 200 25.52 -34.75 -17.60
C LEU A 200 25.40 -35.17 -16.13
N LYS A 201 24.20 -35.56 -15.67
CA LYS A 201 24.01 -36.11 -14.31
C LYS A 201 24.59 -37.51 -14.13
N ASP A 202 24.61 -38.32 -15.18
CA ASP A 202 25.27 -39.63 -15.16
C ASP A 202 26.81 -39.48 -15.11
N PHE A 203 27.36 -38.40 -15.68
CA PHE A 203 28.77 -38.01 -15.51
C PHE A 203 29.11 -37.61 -14.06
N GLU A 204 28.23 -36.87 -13.37
CA GLU A 204 28.44 -36.48 -11.96
C GLU A 204 28.49 -37.68 -10.98
N GLN A 205 27.99 -38.86 -11.39
CA GLN A 205 28.03 -40.09 -10.59
C GLN A 205 29.29 -40.95 -10.84
N GLY A 206 30.25 -40.48 -11.65
CA GLY A 206 31.63 -41.01 -11.66
C GLY A 206 31.87 -42.30 -12.45
N TYR A 207 30.96 -42.71 -13.33
CA TYR A 207 31.02 -44.01 -14.03
C TYR A 207 31.88 -44.06 -15.32
N VAL A 208 32.52 -42.95 -15.75
CA VAL A 208 33.32 -42.90 -16.99
C VAL A 208 34.64 -42.13 -16.78
N THR A 209 35.75 -42.67 -17.29
CA THR A 209 37.09 -42.04 -17.21
C THR A 209 37.33 -41.02 -18.33
N HIS A 210 38.18 -40.01 -18.05
CA HIS A 210 38.56 -38.96 -19.00
C HIS A 210 39.17 -39.50 -20.30
N SER A 211 38.39 -39.53 -21.39
CA SER A 211 38.80 -39.11 -22.74
C SER A 211 37.64 -39.20 -23.76
N LYS A 212 37.70 -38.37 -24.83
CA LYS A 212 36.88 -38.46 -26.05
C LYS A 212 35.36 -38.17 -25.92
N PHE A 213 34.97 -37.02 -25.37
CA PHE A 213 33.59 -36.50 -25.57
C PHE A 213 33.47 -35.04 -26.07
N GLU A 214 34.58 -34.38 -26.40
CA GLU A 214 34.57 -32.97 -26.89
C GLU A 214 34.38 -32.83 -28.42
N CYS A 215 34.42 -33.91 -29.20
CA CYS A 215 34.59 -33.83 -30.66
C CYS A 215 33.32 -33.93 -31.53
N TYR A 216 32.12 -34.11 -30.95
CA TYR A 216 30.93 -34.55 -31.73
C TYR A 216 29.63 -33.72 -31.57
N THR A 217 29.73 -32.48 -31.07
CA THR A 217 28.58 -31.54 -30.98
C THR A 217 28.73 -30.26 -31.82
N VAL A 218 29.66 -30.22 -32.79
CA VAL A 218 29.72 -29.16 -33.82
C VAL A 218 29.89 -29.74 -35.25
N PRO A 219 28.80 -30.17 -35.92
CA PRO A 219 28.82 -30.29 -37.38
C PRO A 219 27.50 -29.84 -38.07
N LEU A 220 27.08 -28.59 -37.88
CA LEU A 220 25.98 -28.00 -38.69
C LEU A 220 26.29 -26.60 -39.26
N VAL A 221 27.15 -25.81 -38.61
CA VAL A 221 27.54 -24.46 -39.06
C VAL A 221 28.56 -24.46 -40.22
N VAL A 222 29.29 -25.56 -40.42
CA VAL A 222 30.49 -25.61 -41.29
C VAL A 222 30.22 -26.12 -42.72
N ARG A 223 29.03 -26.66 -43.02
CA ARG A 223 28.77 -27.35 -44.31
C ARG A 223 28.03 -26.56 -45.38
N PHE A 224 27.61 -25.33 -45.08
CA PHE A 224 27.12 -24.35 -46.06
C PHE A 224 27.89 -23.05 -45.85
N GLY A 225 28.49 -22.51 -46.92
CA GLY A 225 29.36 -21.32 -46.88
C GLY A 225 28.62 -20.00 -46.68
N MET A 226 27.75 -19.91 -45.67
CA MET A 226 26.97 -18.74 -45.30
C MET A 226 27.29 -18.38 -43.86
N SER A 227 27.57 -17.10 -43.60
CA SER A 227 27.82 -16.64 -42.24
C SER A 227 26.59 -16.86 -41.36
N GLU A 228 26.81 -17.18 -40.09
CA GLU A 228 25.78 -17.42 -39.08
C GLU A 228 24.74 -16.28 -39.03
N GLN A 229 25.20 -15.03 -39.19
CA GLN A 229 24.37 -13.83 -39.30
C GLN A 229 23.38 -13.84 -40.48
N LYS A 230 23.69 -14.54 -41.59
CA LYS A 230 22.82 -14.62 -42.76
C LYS A 230 21.74 -15.68 -42.57
N LEU A 231 22.10 -16.86 -42.06
CA LEU A 231 21.14 -17.88 -41.64
C LEU A 231 20.18 -17.35 -40.55
N LEU A 232 20.69 -16.60 -39.57
CA LEU A 232 19.87 -15.94 -38.56
C LEU A 232 18.89 -14.90 -39.14
N ARG A 233 19.23 -14.21 -40.24
CA ARG A 233 18.29 -13.30 -40.91
C ARG A 233 17.18 -14.08 -41.63
N GLU A 234 17.55 -15.07 -42.43
CA GLU A 234 16.61 -15.84 -43.25
C GLU A 234 15.67 -16.73 -42.42
N PHE A 235 16.13 -17.29 -41.28
CA PHE A 235 15.28 -18.13 -40.40
C PHE A 235 14.48 -17.36 -39.33
N SER A 236 14.88 -16.15 -38.93
CA SER A 236 14.19 -15.43 -37.83
C SER A 236 12.90 -14.72 -38.24
N GLY A 237 12.65 -14.54 -39.54
CA GLY A 237 11.47 -13.83 -40.04
C GLY A 237 11.44 -12.34 -39.69
N ILE A 238 12.55 -11.74 -39.25
CA ILE A 238 12.63 -10.32 -38.83
C ILE A 238 12.18 -9.37 -39.95
N ASP A 239 12.43 -9.70 -41.22
CA ASP A 239 11.97 -8.91 -42.38
C ASP A 239 10.42 -8.90 -42.56
N LYS A 240 9.67 -9.68 -41.77
CA LYS A 240 8.20 -9.59 -41.66
C LYS A 240 7.73 -8.82 -40.41
N ILE A 241 8.61 -8.45 -39.50
CA ILE A 241 8.26 -7.71 -38.28
C ILE A 241 8.36 -6.21 -38.56
N TYR A 242 7.21 -5.55 -38.61
CA TYR A 242 7.08 -4.11 -38.72
C TYR A 242 6.52 -3.50 -37.44
N VAL A 243 6.87 -2.24 -37.17
CA VAL A 243 6.34 -1.44 -36.06
C VAL A 243 5.39 -0.36 -36.57
N LEU A 244 4.39 -0.01 -35.76
CA LEU A 244 3.51 1.13 -36.01
C LEU A 244 4.06 2.40 -35.35
N LYS A 245 4.41 3.40 -36.16
CA LYS A 245 4.85 4.72 -35.69
C LYS A 245 3.68 5.52 -35.10
N ARG A 246 4.01 6.52 -34.29
CA ARG A 246 3.02 7.44 -33.67
C ARG A 246 2.25 8.28 -34.69
N ASP A 247 2.75 8.41 -35.92
CA ASP A 247 2.09 9.02 -37.08
C ASP A 247 1.27 8.01 -37.92
N GLY A 248 1.08 6.78 -37.43
CA GLY A 248 0.35 5.70 -38.10
C GLY A 248 1.13 4.96 -39.18
N ARG A 249 2.35 5.37 -39.54
CA ARG A 249 3.15 4.72 -40.60
C ARG A 249 3.77 3.40 -40.11
N THR A 250 3.85 2.42 -41.01
CA THR A 250 4.63 1.20 -40.79
C THR A 250 6.13 1.43 -41.08
N GLU A 251 7.01 0.77 -40.34
CA GLU A 251 8.45 0.68 -40.63
C GLU A 251 8.98 -0.70 -40.18
N GLY A 252 9.96 -1.28 -40.88
CA GLY A 252 10.59 -2.53 -40.46
C GLY A 252 11.36 -2.40 -39.13
N VAL A 253 11.47 -3.49 -38.37
CA VAL A 253 12.31 -3.51 -37.16
C VAL A 253 13.80 -3.41 -37.55
N HIS A 254 14.44 -2.31 -37.19
CA HIS A 254 15.88 -2.12 -37.36
C HIS A 254 16.58 -2.08 -36.00
N CYS A 255 17.33 -3.14 -35.66
CA CYS A 255 18.07 -3.26 -34.41
C CYS A 255 19.01 -2.06 -34.16
N GLU A 256 19.63 -1.53 -35.22
CA GLU A 256 20.50 -0.34 -35.14
C GLU A 256 19.76 0.93 -34.71
N LYS A 257 18.51 1.14 -35.17
CA LYS A 257 17.69 2.28 -34.75
C LYS A 257 17.31 2.17 -33.26
N ILE A 258 17.05 0.96 -32.78
CA ILE A 258 16.79 0.66 -31.36
C ILE A 258 18.06 0.93 -30.52
N SER A 259 19.19 0.33 -30.88
CA SER A 259 20.48 0.54 -30.19
C SER A 259 20.92 2.00 -30.17
N LYS A 260 20.74 2.75 -31.28
CA LYS A 260 21.04 4.18 -31.35
C LYS A 260 20.14 5.01 -30.43
N ARG A 261 18.86 4.66 -30.31
CA ARG A 261 17.92 5.31 -29.38
C ARG A 261 18.27 5.03 -27.91
N ILE A 262 18.69 3.81 -27.59
CA ILE A 262 19.13 3.45 -26.23
C ILE A 262 20.41 4.21 -25.87
N ARG A 263 21.44 4.17 -26.74
CA ARG A 263 22.72 4.88 -26.51
C ARG A 263 22.53 6.38 -26.29
N ALA A 264 21.63 7.02 -27.05
CA ALA A 264 21.31 8.44 -26.88
C ALA A 264 20.73 8.81 -25.49
N LEU A 265 20.31 7.84 -24.69
CA LEU A 265 19.81 8.03 -23.31
C LEU A 265 20.81 7.56 -22.24
N CYS A 266 21.99 7.05 -22.63
CA CYS A 266 23.07 6.63 -21.72
C CYS A 266 23.97 7.77 -21.23
N TYR A 267 23.69 9.03 -21.60
CA TYR A 267 24.54 10.19 -21.26
C TYR A 267 24.84 10.29 -19.75
N GLY A 268 26.12 10.42 -19.38
CA GLY A 268 26.55 10.48 -17.97
C GLY A 268 26.29 9.20 -17.16
N LEU A 269 25.97 8.07 -17.80
CA LEU A 269 26.08 6.74 -17.23
C LEU A 269 27.38 6.10 -17.72
N ASP A 270 27.95 5.18 -16.95
CA ASP A 270 29.09 4.38 -17.42
C ASP A 270 28.62 3.41 -18.52
N GLU A 271 29.07 3.62 -19.76
CA GLU A 271 28.73 2.73 -20.89
C GLU A 271 29.36 1.33 -20.73
N SER A 272 30.43 1.16 -19.95
CA SER A 272 31.05 -0.17 -19.71
C SER A 272 30.12 -1.11 -18.94
N CYS A 273 29.25 -0.56 -18.08
CA CYS A 273 28.26 -1.33 -17.33
C CYS A 273 27.02 -1.71 -18.17
N ILE A 274 26.81 -1.13 -19.37
CA ILE A 274 25.53 -1.19 -20.11
C ILE A 274 25.68 -1.96 -21.44
N ASP A 275 25.33 -3.24 -21.45
CA ASP A 275 25.27 -4.09 -22.65
C ASP A 275 24.04 -3.73 -23.51
N ILE A 276 24.14 -2.63 -24.27
CA ILE A 276 23.14 -2.19 -25.25
C ILE A 276 22.78 -3.32 -26.25
N PRO A 277 23.73 -4.10 -26.79
CA PRO A 277 23.41 -5.29 -27.58
C PRO A 277 22.49 -6.31 -26.88
N ALA A 278 22.68 -6.61 -25.58
CA ALA A 278 21.80 -7.52 -24.84
C ALA A 278 20.41 -6.92 -24.61
N ILE A 279 20.31 -5.62 -24.31
CA ILE A 279 19.02 -4.92 -24.22
C ILE A 279 18.30 -5.04 -25.56
N THR A 280 18.95 -4.68 -26.67
CA THR A 280 18.35 -4.74 -28.01
C THR A 280 17.95 -6.17 -28.40
N ARG A 281 18.78 -7.18 -28.13
CA ARG A 281 18.41 -8.60 -28.35
C ARG A 281 17.14 -8.98 -27.58
N ARG A 282 17.10 -8.72 -26.27
CA ARG A 282 15.94 -9.03 -25.41
C ARG A 282 14.67 -8.31 -25.84
N VAL A 283 14.77 -7.04 -26.22
CA VAL A 283 13.64 -6.26 -26.76
C VAL A 283 13.14 -6.88 -28.07
N VAL A 284 14.02 -7.20 -29.02
CA VAL A 284 13.64 -7.78 -30.31
C VAL A 284 12.97 -9.16 -30.16
N THR A 285 13.42 -10.00 -29.23
CA THR A 285 12.77 -11.28 -28.90
C THR A 285 11.33 -11.12 -28.37
N GLY A 286 10.98 -9.96 -27.80
CA GLY A 286 9.63 -9.66 -27.30
C GLY A 286 8.70 -8.97 -28.30
N LEU A 287 9.08 -8.80 -29.57
CA LEU A 287 8.26 -8.08 -30.57
C LEU A 287 7.33 -9.01 -31.36
N TYR A 288 6.14 -8.48 -31.66
CA TYR A 288 5.18 -9.06 -32.59
C TYR A 288 4.96 -8.10 -33.79
N PRO A 289 4.60 -8.60 -34.98
CA PRO A 289 4.26 -7.74 -36.12
C PRO A 289 3.12 -6.78 -35.79
N GLY A 290 3.31 -5.48 -36.07
CA GLY A 290 2.34 -4.43 -35.77
C GLY A 290 2.46 -3.79 -34.39
N VAL A 291 3.41 -4.22 -33.54
CA VAL A 291 3.68 -3.55 -32.25
C VAL A 291 3.95 -2.05 -32.43
N THR A 292 3.37 -1.20 -31.60
CA THR A 292 3.55 0.25 -31.72
C THR A 292 4.93 0.68 -31.20
N THR A 293 5.43 1.78 -31.73
CA THR A 293 6.65 2.46 -31.23
C THR A 293 6.51 3.06 -29.82
N SER A 294 5.33 2.95 -29.19
CA SER A 294 5.11 3.30 -27.78
C SER A 294 5.20 2.06 -26.88
N GLU A 295 4.65 0.92 -27.32
CA GLU A 295 4.82 -0.38 -26.66
C GLU A 295 6.27 -0.85 -26.72
N LEU A 296 6.95 -0.67 -27.86
CA LEU A 296 8.39 -0.90 -28.02
C LEU A 296 9.24 -0.11 -27.00
N ASP A 297 8.93 1.18 -26.79
CA ASP A 297 9.64 2.04 -25.84
C ASP A 297 9.37 1.60 -24.39
N ASN A 298 8.17 1.11 -24.07
CA ASN A 298 7.83 0.55 -22.76
C ASN A 298 8.55 -0.79 -22.50
N LEU A 299 8.54 -1.70 -23.47
CA LEU A 299 9.25 -2.98 -23.37
C LEU A 299 10.76 -2.76 -23.18
N ALA A 300 11.34 -1.78 -23.87
CA ALA A 300 12.75 -1.40 -23.66
C ALA A 300 13.02 -0.89 -22.24
N ALA A 301 12.11 -0.08 -21.67
CA ALA A 301 12.21 0.37 -20.29
C ALA A 301 12.09 -0.80 -19.29
N GLU A 302 11.18 -1.74 -19.52
CA GLU A 302 10.95 -2.91 -18.64
C GLU A 302 12.12 -3.91 -18.70
N VAL A 303 12.67 -4.18 -19.88
CA VAL A 303 13.89 -4.98 -20.05
C VAL A 303 15.07 -4.35 -19.30
N CYS A 304 15.22 -3.02 -19.34
CA CYS A 304 16.23 -2.33 -18.55
C CYS A 304 15.94 -2.41 -17.03
N ALA A 305 14.69 -2.25 -16.60
CA ALA A 305 14.32 -2.33 -15.19
C ALA A 305 14.62 -3.72 -14.59
N CYS A 306 14.41 -4.81 -15.34
CA CYS A 306 14.83 -6.16 -14.95
C CYS A 306 16.37 -6.29 -14.80
N MET A 307 17.15 -5.51 -15.54
CA MET A 307 18.62 -5.53 -15.51
C MET A 307 19.23 -4.64 -14.40
N THR A 308 18.41 -3.89 -13.64
CA THR A 308 18.85 -3.13 -12.45
C THR A 308 19.59 -4.01 -11.43
N THR A 309 19.25 -5.31 -11.35
CA THR A 309 19.95 -6.27 -10.48
C THR A 309 21.41 -6.56 -10.85
N ARG A 310 21.86 -6.13 -12.04
CA ARG A 310 23.26 -6.19 -12.46
C ARG A 310 24.01 -4.92 -12.09
N HIS A 311 23.43 -3.76 -12.41
CA HIS A 311 23.99 -2.44 -12.12
C HIS A 311 22.86 -1.41 -11.99
N HIS A 312 22.94 -0.52 -11.00
CA HIS A 312 21.89 0.47 -10.69
C HIS A 312 21.55 1.38 -11.90
N ALA A 313 22.55 1.69 -12.75
CA ALA A 313 22.41 2.51 -13.95
C ALA A 313 21.38 1.99 -14.97
N TYR A 314 21.10 0.67 -15.02
CA TYR A 314 20.01 0.15 -15.86
C TYR A 314 18.63 0.66 -15.40
N GLY A 315 18.44 0.89 -14.09
CA GLY A 315 17.22 1.48 -13.53
C GLY A 315 17.06 2.97 -13.90
N THR A 316 18.17 3.71 -14.01
CA THR A 316 18.18 5.08 -14.54
C THR A 316 17.88 5.10 -16.04
N LEU A 317 18.50 4.21 -16.82
CA LEU A 317 18.22 4.07 -18.25
C LEU A 317 16.76 3.66 -18.53
N ALA A 318 16.20 2.75 -17.73
CA ALA A 318 14.79 2.37 -17.76
C ALA A 318 13.86 3.58 -17.54
N ALA A 319 14.18 4.42 -16.55
CA ALA A 319 13.43 5.64 -16.29
C ALA A 319 13.51 6.60 -17.49
N ARG A 320 14.71 6.84 -18.03
CA ARG A 320 14.92 7.72 -19.17
C ARG A 320 14.22 7.25 -20.44
N LEU A 321 14.14 5.94 -20.67
CA LEU A 321 13.35 5.35 -21.76
C LEU A 321 11.84 5.62 -21.57
N ALA A 322 11.31 5.40 -20.37
CA ALA A 322 9.90 5.64 -20.05
C ALA A 322 9.52 7.14 -20.14
N VAL A 323 10.38 8.04 -19.62
CA VAL A 323 10.22 9.50 -19.74
C VAL A 323 10.29 9.94 -21.21
N SER A 324 11.26 9.42 -21.98
CA SER A 324 11.36 9.68 -23.42
C SER A 324 10.18 9.12 -24.23
N ASN A 325 9.47 8.12 -23.71
CA ASN A 325 8.19 7.68 -24.27
C ASN A 325 7.08 8.70 -23.95
N LEU A 326 6.94 9.08 -22.68
CA LEU A 326 5.94 10.06 -22.22
C LEU A 326 6.06 11.40 -22.97
N HIS A 327 7.27 11.94 -23.11
CA HIS A 327 7.52 13.19 -23.84
C HIS A 327 7.09 13.14 -25.32
N LYS A 328 7.10 11.97 -25.95
CA LYS A 328 6.60 11.78 -27.33
C LYS A 328 5.08 11.57 -27.41
N ASN A 329 4.42 11.36 -26.27
CA ASN A 329 2.99 11.07 -26.16
C ASN A 329 2.22 12.23 -25.47
N THR A 330 2.90 13.32 -25.08
CA THR A 330 2.36 14.48 -24.35
C THR A 330 2.82 15.79 -24.98
N LYS A 331 1.97 16.84 -24.89
CA LYS A 331 2.35 18.20 -25.32
C LYS A 331 3.61 18.68 -24.60
N ALA A 332 4.36 19.56 -25.24
CA ALA A 332 5.55 20.18 -24.64
C ALA A 332 5.19 21.39 -23.77
N SER A 333 4.40 22.32 -24.30
CA SER A 333 3.95 23.52 -23.58
C SER A 333 3.12 23.15 -22.36
N PHE A 334 3.38 23.82 -21.23
CA PHE A 334 2.61 23.65 -20.00
C PHE A 334 1.25 24.34 -20.13
N SER A 335 1.19 25.58 -20.62
CA SER A 335 -0.07 26.31 -20.79
C SER A 335 -1.05 25.57 -21.72
N GLU A 336 -0.57 24.96 -22.81
CA GLU A 336 -1.40 24.16 -23.71
C GLU A 336 -1.91 22.85 -23.11
N ALA A 337 -1.14 22.22 -22.21
CA ALA A 337 -1.56 21.01 -21.50
C ALA A 337 -2.58 21.35 -20.40
N MET A 338 -2.40 22.50 -19.72
CA MET A 338 -3.36 23.00 -18.75
C MET A 338 -4.67 23.45 -19.42
N GLU A 339 -4.61 24.06 -20.61
CA GLU A 339 -5.79 24.41 -21.40
C GLU A 339 -6.59 23.17 -21.83
N ASP A 340 -5.93 22.07 -22.24
CA ASP A 340 -6.61 20.79 -22.53
C ASP A 340 -7.27 20.17 -21.27
N LEU A 341 -6.60 20.25 -20.10
CA LEU A 341 -7.16 19.77 -18.82
C LEU A 341 -8.34 20.63 -18.33
N TYR A 342 -8.37 21.92 -18.66
CA TYR A 342 -9.51 22.79 -18.41
C TYR A 342 -10.63 22.57 -19.43
N GLY A 343 -10.32 22.49 -20.72
CA GLY A 343 -11.27 22.30 -21.83
C GLY A 343 -11.88 20.90 -21.93
N TYR A 344 -11.49 19.96 -21.07
CA TYR A 344 -11.92 18.55 -21.17
C TYR A 344 -13.44 18.38 -21.19
N VAL A 345 -13.93 17.72 -22.25
CA VAL A 345 -15.33 17.29 -22.40
C VAL A 345 -15.38 15.76 -22.26
N ASN A 346 -16.22 15.28 -21.35
CA ASN A 346 -16.38 13.84 -21.11
C ASN A 346 -17.00 13.16 -22.34
N GLU A 347 -16.31 12.15 -22.90
CA GLU A 347 -16.74 11.45 -24.13
C GLU A 347 -18.16 10.88 -24.08
N ARG A 348 -18.61 10.43 -22.90
CA ARG A 348 -19.87 9.70 -22.71
C ARG A 348 -21.04 10.63 -22.42
N THR A 349 -20.84 11.62 -21.55
CA THR A 349 -21.91 12.57 -21.18
C THR A 349 -21.97 13.81 -22.08
N LYS A 350 -20.91 14.07 -22.86
CA LYS A 350 -20.70 15.31 -23.64
C LYS A 350 -20.69 16.60 -22.82
N LEU A 351 -20.60 16.49 -21.49
CA LEU A 351 -20.51 17.64 -20.59
C LEU A 351 -19.06 18.11 -20.46
N HIS A 352 -18.86 19.42 -20.52
CA HIS A 352 -17.63 20.06 -20.06
C HIS A 352 -17.39 19.68 -18.60
N SER A 353 -16.20 19.14 -18.33
CA SER A 353 -15.85 18.46 -17.08
C SER A 353 -14.44 18.91 -16.65
N PRO A 354 -14.22 20.21 -16.38
CA PRO A 354 -12.88 20.77 -16.17
C PRO A 354 -12.18 20.12 -14.98
N ILE A 355 -10.91 19.77 -15.18
CA ILE A 355 -10.05 19.22 -14.11
C ILE A 355 -9.47 20.38 -13.29
N LEU A 356 -9.03 21.45 -13.95
CA LEU A 356 -8.50 22.66 -13.31
C LEU A 356 -9.59 23.65 -12.90
N SER A 357 -9.34 24.45 -11.85
CA SER A 357 -10.22 25.58 -11.52
C SER A 357 -10.08 26.73 -12.52
N GLU A 358 -11.18 27.45 -12.74
CA GLU A 358 -11.24 28.63 -13.63
C GLU A 358 -10.24 29.73 -13.21
N GLU A 359 -10.08 29.93 -11.90
CA GLU A 359 -9.09 30.84 -11.32
C GLU A 359 -7.65 30.48 -11.74
N VAL A 360 -7.28 29.20 -11.61
CA VAL A 360 -5.90 28.76 -11.85
C VAL A 360 -5.58 28.74 -13.34
N ILE A 361 -6.50 28.31 -14.22
CA ILE A 361 -6.26 28.45 -15.67
C ILE A 361 -6.20 29.92 -16.10
N LYS A 362 -6.97 30.83 -15.48
CA LYS A 362 -6.87 32.27 -15.74
C LYS A 362 -5.50 32.82 -15.36
N ILE A 363 -4.96 32.46 -14.19
CA ILE A 363 -3.62 32.83 -13.76
C ILE A 363 -2.55 32.27 -14.71
N ILE A 364 -2.70 31.02 -15.17
CA ILE A 364 -1.78 30.38 -16.11
C ILE A 364 -1.81 31.07 -17.49
N ARG A 365 -2.99 31.48 -17.99
CA ARG A 365 -3.13 32.28 -19.21
C ARG A 365 -2.50 33.67 -19.07
N GLU A 366 -2.73 34.35 -17.95
CA GLU A 366 -2.16 35.67 -17.65
C GLU A 366 -0.62 35.68 -17.57
N ASN A 367 0.01 34.51 -17.30
CA ASN A 367 1.45 34.39 -17.07
C ASN A 367 2.13 33.32 -17.94
N ALA A 368 1.51 32.95 -19.07
CA ALA A 368 1.85 31.75 -19.83
C ALA A 368 3.32 31.67 -20.23
N ASP A 369 3.89 32.74 -20.79
CA ASP A 369 5.27 32.76 -21.26
C ASP A 369 6.28 32.60 -20.12
N ARG A 370 6.01 33.25 -18.96
CA ARG A 370 6.86 33.17 -17.76
C ARG A 370 6.83 31.77 -17.15
N LEU A 371 5.65 31.15 -17.08
CA LEU A 371 5.48 29.80 -16.53
C LEU A 371 6.01 28.71 -17.47
N ASN A 372 5.84 28.88 -18.79
CA ASN A 372 6.38 27.95 -19.79
C ASN A 372 7.91 27.99 -19.85
N SER A 373 8.52 29.17 -19.79
CA SER A 373 9.98 29.35 -19.85
C SER A 373 10.71 28.98 -18.55
N ALA A 374 10.03 29.00 -17.40
CA ALA A 374 10.58 28.55 -16.12
C ALA A 374 10.72 27.02 -16.00
N ILE A 375 10.07 26.23 -16.87
CA ILE A 375 10.07 24.77 -16.76
C ILE A 375 11.26 24.13 -17.48
N ASP A 376 12.04 23.36 -16.73
CA ASP A 376 13.14 22.53 -17.24
C ASP A 376 12.70 21.06 -17.39
N TYR A 377 12.39 20.66 -18.62
CA TYR A 377 12.02 19.27 -18.95
C TYR A 377 13.17 18.26 -18.83
N GLN A 378 14.43 18.68 -18.62
CA GLN A 378 15.51 17.73 -18.33
C GLN A 378 15.33 17.09 -16.94
N ARG A 379 14.68 17.78 -16.01
CA ARG A 379 14.42 17.29 -14.64
C ARG A 379 13.51 16.06 -14.60
N ASP A 380 12.71 15.82 -15.65
CA ASP A 380 11.96 14.56 -15.78
C ASP A 380 12.89 13.33 -15.89
N PHE A 381 14.11 13.47 -16.42
CA PHE A 381 15.08 12.38 -16.53
C PHE A 381 15.82 12.06 -15.22
N ASN A 382 15.57 12.82 -14.14
CA ASN A 382 16.17 12.60 -12.81
C ASN A 382 15.36 11.63 -11.94
N TYR A 383 14.14 11.22 -12.34
CA TYR A 383 13.38 10.19 -11.63
C TYR A 383 13.96 8.80 -11.90
N ASN A 384 13.91 7.90 -10.91
CA ASN A 384 14.14 6.47 -11.15
C ASN A 384 12.87 5.80 -11.72
N TYR A 385 13.01 4.59 -12.27
CA TYR A 385 11.92 3.90 -12.96
C TYR A 385 10.67 3.69 -12.08
N PHE A 386 10.86 3.31 -10.82
CA PHE A 386 9.77 3.00 -9.89
C PHE A 386 9.09 4.26 -9.33
N GLY A 387 9.82 5.37 -9.20
CA GLY A 387 9.24 6.68 -8.88
C GLY A 387 8.43 7.24 -10.04
N PHE A 388 8.98 7.20 -11.25
CA PHE A 388 8.28 7.57 -12.48
C PHE A 388 7.00 6.74 -12.69
N LYS A 389 7.06 5.42 -12.51
CA LYS A 389 5.86 4.56 -12.64
C LYS A 389 4.81 4.79 -11.55
N THR A 390 5.19 5.25 -10.35
CA THR A 390 4.22 5.73 -9.35
C THR A 390 3.54 7.03 -9.80
N LEU A 391 4.29 7.98 -10.36
CA LEU A 391 3.71 9.20 -10.95
C LEU A 391 2.75 8.88 -12.10
N GLU A 392 3.20 8.09 -13.08
CA GLU A 392 2.43 7.65 -14.26
C GLU A 392 1.16 6.88 -13.86
N ARG A 393 1.18 6.10 -12.77
CA ARG A 393 0.01 5.37 -12.27
C ARG A 393 -1.05 6.31 -11.70
N SER A 394 -0.67 7.21 -10.79
CA SER A 394 -1.63 7.85 -9.87
C SER A 394 -1.62 9.39 -9.82
N TYR A 395 -0.52 10.05 -10.20
CA TYR A 395 -0.33 11.49 -9.97
C TYR A 395 -0.53 12.35 -11.21
N LEU A 396 -0.06 11.88 -12.37
CA LEU A 396 -0.15 12.62 -13.63
C LEU A 396 -1.57 12.53 -14.19
N PHE A 397 -2.17 13.68 -14.51
CA PHE A 397 -3.54 13.70 -15.06
C PHE A 397 -3.66 12.97 -16.40
N LYS A 398 -4.83 12.35 -16.59
CA LYS A 398 -5.15 11.46 -17.71
C LYS A 398 -6.41 11.93 -18.41
N LEU A 399 -6.31 12.12 -19.73
CA LEU A 399 -7.44 12.36 -20.61
C LEU A 399 -7.67 11.11 -21.46
N HIS A 400 -8.92 10.67 -21.61
CA HIS A 400 -9.27 9.46 -22.40
C HIS A 400 -8.50 8.19 -21.96
N GLY A 401 -8.18 8.11 -20.66
CA GLY A 401 -7.37 7.03 -20.07
C GLY A 401 -5.85 7.13 -20.29
N LYS A 402 -5.38 8.02 -21.17
CA LYS A 402 -3.96 8.23 -21.49
C LYS A 402 -3.38 9.35 -20.64
N VAL A 403 -2.11 9.23 -20.22
CA VAL A 403 -1.41 10.32 -19.50
C VAL A 403 -1.27 11.52 -20.43
N HIS A 404 -1.67 12.68 -19.95
CA HIS A 404 -1.58 13.96 -20.66
C HIS A 404 -0.51 14.88 -20.04
N GLU A 405 -0.38 14.84 -18.71
CA GLU A 405 0.49 15.69 -17.92
C GLU A 405 1.90 15.09 -17.76
N ARG A 406 2.96 15.92 -17.84
CA ARG A 406 4.35 15.54 -17.48
C ARG A 406 4.63 15.79 -15.99
N PRO A 407 5.63 15.15 -15.37
CA PRO A 407 6.00 15.46 -13.98
C PRO A 407 6.30 16.95 -13.75
N GLN A 408 7.01 17.62 -14.65
CA GLN A 408 7.20 19.08 -14.54
C GLN A 408 5.88 19.87 -14.60
N HIS A 409 4.92 19.45 -15.44
CA HIS A 409 3.60 20.09 -15.52
C HIS A 409 2.83 19.94 -14.21
N MET A 410 2.86 18.75 -13.60
CA MET A 410 2.24 18.48 -12.30
C MET A 410 2.87 19.34 -11.19
N LEU A 411 4.20 19.48 -11.17
CA LEU A 411 4.89 20.31 -10.18
C LEU A 411 4.59 21.81 -10.38
N MET A 412 4.56 22.32 -11.61
CA MET A 412 4.21 23.71 -11.87
C MET A 412 2.73 23.99 -11.55
N ARG A 413 1.81 23.10 -11.94
CA ARG A 413 0.39 23.16 -11.53
C ARG A 413 0.26 23.20 -10.01
N ALA A 414 0.95 22.33 -9.30
CA ALA A 414 0.90 22.28 -7.85
C ALA A 414 1.40 23.58 -7.21
N SER A 415 2.48 24.16 -7.76
CA SER A 415 3.07 25.42 -7.30
C SER A 415 2.16 26.62 -7.53
N VAL A 416 1.60 26.77 -8.74
CA VAL A 416 0.63 27.83 -9.07
C VAL A 416 -0.69 27.64 -8.31
N GLY A 417 -1.11 26.41 -8.02
CA GLY A 417 -2.29 26.14 -7.20
C GLY A 417 -2.12 26.50 -5.72
N ILE A 418 -0.90 26.46 -5.19
CA ILE A 418 -0.56 26.88 -3.81
C ILE A 418 -0.42 28.40 -3.72
N HIS A 419 0.32 29.02 -4.65
CA HIS A 419 0.73 30.43 -4.56
C HIS A 419 -0.16 31.40 -5.36
N LYS A 420 -1.04 30.88 -6.22
CA LYS A 420 -2.00 31.64 -7.02
C LYS A 420 -1.29 32.73 -7.85
N ARG A 421 -1.50 34.00 -7.49
CA ARG A 421 -0.97 35.17 -8.21
C ARG A 421 0.49 35.50 -7.85
N ASP A 422 1.05 34.88 -6.80
CA ASP A 422 2.48 34.99 -6.50
C ASP A 422 3.27 34.02 -7.38
N ILE A 423 3.61 34.50 -8.59
CA ILE A 423 4.34 33.74 -9.60
C ILE A 423 5.81 33.55 -9.21
N ASP A 424 6.36 34.42 -8.36
CA ASP A 424 7.74 34.34 -7.88
C ASP A 424 7.88 33.22 -6.85
N ALA A 425 6.99 33.15 -5.85
CA ALA A 425 6.92 32.02 -4.93
C ALA A 425 6.52 30.71 -5.63
N ALA A 426 5.68 30.77 -6.68
CA ALA A 426 5.37 29.61 -7.52
C ALA A 426 6.61 29.07 -8.24
N ILE A 427 7.47 29.93 -8.79
CA ILE A 427 8.71 29.52 -9.48
C ILE A 427 9.79 29.07 -8.49
N GLU A 428 9.92 29.71 -7.31
CA GLU A 428 10.77 29.23 -6.20
C GLU A 428 10.36 27.78 -5.80
N THR A 429 9.07 27.56 -5.59
CA THR A 429 8.49 26.26 -5.20
C THR A 429 8.61 25.20 -6.28
N TYR A 430 8.36 25.57 -7.55
CA TYR A 430 8.54 24.66 -8.68
C TYR A 430 10.00 24.21 -8.80
N ASN A 431 10.96 25.13 -8.70
CA ASN A 431 12.38 24.80 -8.79
C ASN A 431 12.78 23.83 -7.67
N LEU A 432 12.46 24.16 -6.42
CA LEU A 432 12.87 23.34 -5.29
C LEU A 432 12.24 21.94 -5.27
N MET A 433 11.01 21.77 -5.77
CA MET A 433 10.40 20.44 -5.94
C MET A 433 10.91 19.66 -7.15
N SER A 434 11.23 20.33 -8.27
CA SER A 434 11.72 19.67 -9.49
C SER A 434 13.21 19.29 -9.38
N GLU A 435 13.96 20.01 -8.56
CA GLU A 435 15.31 19.64 -8.07
C GLU A 435 15.27 18.66 -6.88
N LYS A 436 14.07 18.24 -6.43
CA LYS A 436 13.80 17.26 -5.36
C LYS A 436 14.23 17.62 -3.93
N TRP A 437 14.59 18.86 -3.62
CA TRP A 437 14.95 19.28 -2.24
C TRP A 437 13.85 18.95 -1.23
N PHE A 438 12.59 19.05 -1.64
CA PHE A 438 11.43 18.59 -0.87
C PHE A 438 10.29 18.16 -1.79
N THR A 439 9.22 17.61 -1.21
CA THR A 439 7.94 17.45 -1.90
C THR A 439 6.75 17.56 -0.95
N HIS A 440 5.65 18.16 -1.43
CA HIS A 440 4.38 18.18 -0.71
C HIS A 440 3.73 16.78 -0.65
N ALA A 441 2.83 16.57 0.31
CA ALA A 441 2.11 15.31 0.43
C ALA A 441 1.16 15.05 -0.76
N SER A 442 0.79 13.78 -0.94
CA SER A 442 0.03 13.33 -2.13
C SER A 442 -1.25 14.11 -2.42
N PRO A 443 -2.11 14.48 -1.44
CA PRO A 443 -3.33 15.24 -1.72
C PRO A 443 -3.04 16.60 -2.34
N THR A 444 -1.98 17.28 -1.89
CA THR A 444 -1.51 18.54 -2.49
C THR A 444 -1.08 18.31 -3.95
N LEU A 445 -0.30 17.27 -4.26
CA LEU A 445 0.13 16.98 -5.63
C LEU A 445 -1.04 16.55 -6.55
N PHE A 446 -1.98 15.77 -6.03
CA PHE A 446 -3.19 15.34 -6.75
C PHE A 446 -4.14 16.51 -7.04
N ASN A 447 -4.41 17.34 -6.04
CA ASN A 447 -5.59 18.22 -6.03
C ASN A 447 -5.24 19.72 -6.14
N SER A 448 -3.99 20.14 -5.92
CA SER A 448 -3.60 21.54 -6.14
C SER A 448 -3.81 21.94 -7.60
N GLY A 449 -4.41 23.12 -7.80
CA GLY A 449 -4.84 23.64 -9.10
C GLY A 449 -6.18 23.12 -9.62
N THR A 450 -6.80 22.12 -8.97
CA THR A 450 -8.07 21.51 -9.44
C THR A 450 -9.31 22.31 -9.06
N THR A 451 -10.47 21.93 -9.60
CA THR A 451 -11.78 22.53 -9.29
C THR A 451 -12.22 22.44 -7.82
N ARG A 452 -11.69 21.48 -7.04
CA ARG A 452 -11.91 21.36 -5.59
C ARG A 452 -10.61 20.91 -4.91
N PRO A 453 -9.69 21.83 -4.61
CA PRO A 453 -8.32 21.51 -4.19
C PRO A 453 -8.26 21.11 -2.72
N GLN A 454 -8.76 19.92 -2.36
CA GLN A 454 -8.55 19.36 -1.01
C GLN A 454 -7.07 18.96 -0.89
N MET A 455 -6.27 19.72 -0.15
CA MET A 455 -4.79 19.55 -0.14
C MET A 455 -4.22 18.97 1.16
N SER A 456 -5.02 18.89 2.22
CA SER A 456 -4.66 18.40 3.56
C SER A 456 -4.67 16.87 3.63
N SER A 457 -3.84 16.25 4.48
CA SER A 457 -3.61 14.79 4.43
C SER A 457 -4.33 13.98 5.50
N CYS A 458 -4.54 14.54 6.69
CA CYS A 458 -5.15 13.85 7.81
C CYS A 458 -6.10 14.77 8.58
N PHE A 459 -7.10 14.17 9.21
CA PHE A 459 -8.11 14.84 10.03
C PHE A 459 -8.20 14.15 11.39
N LEU A 460 -8.34 14.93 12.47
CA LEU A 460 -8.54 14.42 13.83
C LEU A 460 -9.93 14.83 14.31
N ILE A 461 -10.79 13.84 14.53
CA ILE A 461 -12.21 14.03 14.86
C ILE A 461 -12.44 13.62 16.31
N THR A 462 -13.15 14.47 17.05
CA THR A 462 -13.71 14.13 18.37
C THR A 462 -15.14 13.64 18.17
N MET A 463 -15.46 12.45 18.72
CA MET A 463 -16.83 11.94 18.76
C MET A 463 -17.75 12.96 19.43
N LYS A 464 -18.73 13.48 18.68
CA LYS A 464 -19.44 14.72 19.05
C LYS A 464 -20.20 14.61 20.37
N ASP A 465 -20.86 13.48 20.62
CA ASP A 465 -21.66 13.22 21.83
C ASP A 465 -21.90 11.70 22.03
N ASP A 466 -22.23 11.29 23.26
CA ASP A 466 -22.62 9.93 23.66
C ASP A 466 -24.13 9.67 23.39
N SER A 467 -24.53 9.93 22.15
CA SER A 467 -25.89 9.79 21.63
C SER A 467 -25.87 9.19 20.21
N ILE A 468 -27.00 8.65 19.76
CA ILE A 468 -27.11 8.11 18.40
C ILE A 468 -26.91 9.22 17.37
N GLU A 469 -27.43 10.41 17.65
CA GLU A 469 -27.26 11.64 16.89
C GLU A 469 -25.78 12.01 16.77
N GLY A 470 -25.06 12.13 17.90
CA GLY A 470 -23.63 12.43 17.92
C GLY A 470 -22.77 11.39 17.18
N ILE A 471 -23.07 10.11 17.37
CA ILE A 471 -22.40 8.99 16.68
C ILE A 471 -22.62 9.06 15.16
N TYR A 472 -23.85 9.28 14.70
CA TYR A 472 -24.17 9.28 13.26
C TYR A 472 -23.72 10.56 12.56
N ASP A 473 -23.72 11.72 13.20
CA ASP A 473 -23.11 12.93 12.63
C ASP A 473 -21.58 12.82 12.58
N THR A 474 -20.92 12.22 13.59
CA THR A 474 -19.48 11.89 13.54
C THR A 474 -19.16 10.93 12.40
N LEU A 475 -19.99 9.89 12.21
CA LEU A 475 -19.85 8.91 11.12
C LEU A 475 -20.01 9.56 9.73
N LYS A 476 -20.98 10.47 9.59
CA LYS A 476 -21.23 11.29 8.39
C LYS A 476 -20.06 12.23 8.11
N GLU A 477 -19.45 12.82 9.14
CA GLU A 477 -18.23 13.64 9.01
C GLU A 477 -17.06 12.79 8.46
N CYS A 478 -16.82 11.63 9.09
CA CYS A 478 -15.83 10.63 8.62
C CYS A 478 -16.07 10.22 7.16
N ALA A 479 -17.34 10.00 6.78
CA ALA A 479 -17.72 9.63 5.43
C ALA A 479 -17.43 10.73 4.40
N ILE A 480 -17.74 11.99 4.73
CA ILE A 480 -17.49 13.16 3.88
C ILE A 480 -15.99 13.44 3.74
N ILE A 481 -15.21 13.29 4.81
CA ILE A 481 -13.74 13.41 4.78
C ILE A 481 -13.11 12.29 3.95
N SER A 482 -13.44 11.02 4.20
CA SER A 482 -12.88 9.87 3.48
C SER A 482 -13.15 9.92 1.98
N LYS A 483 -14.36 10.36 1.58
CA LYS A 483 -14.73 10.58 0.17
C LYS A 483 -13.76 11.52 -0.57
N ASN A 484 -13.16 12.47 0.14
CA ASN A 484 -12.20 13.43 -0.41
C ASN A 484 -10.73 13.01 -0.17
N ALA A 485 -10.50 11.72 0.10
CA ALA A 485 -9.18 11.10 0.28
C ALA A 485 -8.38 11.49 1.54
N GLY A 486 -9.03 12.04 2.56
CA GLY A 486 -8.43 12.26 3.88
C GLY A 486 -8.31 10.97 4.69
N GLY A 487 -7.18 10.79 5.39
CA GLY A 487 -7.04 9.81 6.47
C GLY A 487 -7.60 10.36 7.78
N ILE A 488 -8.17 9.50 8.64
CA ILE A 488 -8.87 9.94 9.86
C ILE A 488 -8.25 9.31 11.11
N GLY A 489 -8.02 10.13 12.14
CA GLY A 489 -7.98 9.68 13.53
C GLY A 489 -9.28 10.08 14.23
N VAL A 490 -9.89 9.20 15.01
CA VAL A 490 -11.13 9.50 15.78
C VAL A 490 -11.01 9.01 17.22
N ASN A 491 -11.25 9.89 18.20
CA ASN A 491 -11.38 9.48 19.60
C ASN A 491 -12.84 9.15 19.94
N ILE A 492 -13.03 8.11 20.75
CA ILE A 492 -14.35 7.61 21.18
C ILE A 492 -14.47 7.46 22.70
N HIS A 493 -13.54 8.06 23.46
CA HIS A 493 -13.40 7.90 24.92
C HIS A 493 -14.64 8.28 25.74
N ASN A 494 -15.56 9.03 25.15
CA ASN A 494 -16.82 9.48 25.73
C ASN A 494 -18.00 8.52 25.51
N ILE A 495 -17.91 7.55 24.60
CA ILE A 495 -19.01 6.62 24.33
C ILE A 495 -19.12 5.59 25.45
N ARG A 496 -20.33 5.37 25.96
CA ARG A 496 -20.59 4.41 27.03
C ARG A 496 -20.32 2.95 26.63
N SER A 497 -19.82 2.18 27.59
CA SER A 497 -19.47 0.76 27.47
C SER A 497 -20.67 -0.18 27.36
N ALA A 498 -20.42 -1.47 27.19
CA ALA A 498 -21.47 -2.50 27.22
C ALA A 498 -22.11 -2.60 28.62
N GLY A 499 -23.43 -2.75 28.69
CA GLY A 499 -24.17 -2.82 29.96
C GLY A 499 -24.38 -1.46 30.65
N THR A 500 -24.22 -0.34 29.95
CA THR A 500 -24.50 1.00 30.51
C THR A 500 -25.91 1.44 30.18
N TYR A 501 -26.65 1.85 31.22
CA TYR A 501 -28.08 2.15 31.13
C TYR A 501 -28.40 3.29 30.14
N ILE A 502 -29.52 3.16 29.43
CA ILE A 502 -30.03 4.14 28.47
C ILE A 502 -31.42 4.59 28.93
N ALA A 503 -31.47 5.70 29.67
CA ALA A 503 -32.69 6.23 30.28
C ALA A 503 -33.83 6.51 29.29
N GLY A 504 -33.52 6.88 28.04
CA GLY A 504 -34.54 7.17 27.01
C GLY A 504 -35.22 5.93 26.42
N THR A 505 -34.60 4.75 26.49
CA THR A 505 -35.15 3.48 25.96
C THR A 505 -35.43 2.44 27.04
N ASN A 506 -34.99 2.69 28.29
CA ASN A 506 -35.08 1.77 29.43
C ASN A 506 -34.48 0.38 29.11
N GLY A 507 -33.27 0.40 28.54
CA GLY A 507 -32.45 -0.79 28.27
C GLY A 507 -30.97 -0.44 28.29
N ASP A 508 -30.11 -1.41 28.03
CA ASP A 508 -28.66 -1.27 28.19
C ASP A 508 -27.91 -1.09 26.86
N SER A 509 -26.76 -0.42 26.94
CA SER A 509 -25.82 -0.24 25.85
C SER A 509 -25.18 -1.56 25.43
N ASN A 510 -24.93 -1.69 24.12
CA ASN A 510 -24.17 -2.81 23.55
C ASN A 510 -22.67 -2.49 23.41
N GLY A 511 -22.21 -1.35 23.96
CA GLY A 511 -20.83 -0.90 23.95
C GLY A 511 -20.31 -0.42 22.60
N ILE A 512 -19.00 -0.18 22.53
CA ILE A 512 -18.35 0.41 21.36
C ILE A 512 -18.20 -0.57 20.18
N VAL A 513 -18.19 -1.88 20.43
CA VAL A 513 -17.89 -2.89 19.39
C VAL A 513 -18.92 -2.89 18.25
N PRO A 514 -20.26 -2.89 18.49
CA PRO A 514 -21.25 -2.77 17.41
C PRO A 514 -21.18 -1.43 16.68
N MET A 515 -20.94 -0.32 17.39
CA MET A 515 -20.74 1.01 16.79
C MET A 515 -19.55 0.97 15.81
N LEU A 516 -18.41 0.46 16.24
CA LEU A 516 -17.19 0.40 15.42
C LEU A 516 -17.36 -0.51 14.19
N ARG A 517 -18.25 -1.52 14.22
CA ARG A 517 -18.60 -2.27 13.01
C ARG A 517 -19.38 -1.44 11.98
N VAL A 518 -20.12 -0.41 12.39
CA VAL A 518 -20.70 0.59 11.47
C VAL A 518 -19.59 1.46 10.85
N PHE A 519 -18.65 1.95 11.65
CA PHE A 519 -17.49 2.71 11.14
C PHE A 519 -16.64 1.87 10.16
N ASN A 520 -16.39 0.60 10.48
CA ASN A 520 -15.66 -0.34 9.63
C ASN A 520 -16.35 -0.52 8.26
N ASN A 521 -17.67 -0.76 8.26
CA ASN A 521 -18.43 -0.92 7.03
C ASN A 521 -18.49 0.38 6.19
N THR A 522 -18.50 1.54 6.83
CA THR A 522 -18.39 2.85 6.16
C THR A 522 -17.00 3.06 5.54
N ALA A 523 -15.91 2.70 6.23
CA ALA A 523 -14.55 2.75 5.68
C ALA A 523 -14.40 1.87 4.42
N ARG A 524 -14.99 0.66 4.43
CA ARG A 524 -15.06 -0.25 3.26
C ARG A 524 -15.91 0.26 2.12
N TYR A 525 -17.03 0.91 2.42
CA TYR A 525 -17.99 1.41 1.42
C TYR A 525 -17.41 2.60 0.64
N ILE A 526 -16.62 3.44 1.30
CA ILE A 526 -16.08 4.68 0.75
C ILE A 526 -14.64 4.43 0.28
N ASP A 527 -14.51 3.69 -0.84
CA ASP A 527 -13.25 3.70 -1.59
C ASP A 527 -13.02 5.10 -2.19
N GLN A 528 -11.77 5.57 -2.15
CA GLN A 528 -11.45 6.98 -2.37
C GLN A 528 -11.32 7.26 -3.86
N GLY A 529 -12.47 7.37 -4.53
CA GLY A 529 -12.59 7.81 -5.92
C GLY A 529 -12.20 6.75 -6.96
N GLY A 530 -12.58 5.49 -6.76
CA GLY A 530 -12.32 4.40 -7.70
C GLY A 530 -11.06 3.60 -7.37
N ASN A 531 -10.91 3.22 -6.09
CA ASN A 531 -9.77 2.48 -5.53
C ASN A 531 -8.40 3.13 -5.77
N LYS A 532 -8.32 4.48 -5.84
CA LYS A 532 -7.03 5.18 -5.75
C LYS A 532 -6.36 4.94 -4.39
N ARG A 533 -7.16 4.93 -3.33
CA ARG A 533 -6.84 4.57 -1.94
C ARG A 533 -8.08 3.94 -1.28
N PRO A 534 -7.95 2.97 -0.36
CA PRO A 534 -9.04 2.58 0.54
C PRO A 534 -9.31 3.66 1.59
N GLY A 535 -10.54 3.73 2.11
CA GLY A 535 -10.81 4.50 3.33
C GLY A 535 -10.11 3.87 4.53
N ALA A 536 -9.47 4.69 5.37
CA ALA A 536 -8.68 4.23 6.51
C ALA A 536 -8.86 5.16 7.72
N PHE A 537 -9.41 4.61 8.81
CA PHE A 537 -9.61 5.33 10.08
C PHE A 537 -8.80 4.65 11.18
N ALA A 538 -8.09 5.42 12.00
CA ALA A 538 -7.55 4.98 13.28
C ALA A 538 -8.48 5.41 14.40
N VAL A 539 -8.96 4.45 15.19
CA VAL A 539 -9.80 4.69 16.37
C VAL A 539 -8.90 4.73 17.60
N TYR A 540 -9.13 5.73 18.45
CA TYR A 540 -8.39 5.95 19.69
C TYR A 540 -9.28 5.69 20.90
N LEU A 541 -8.77 4.91 21.85
CA LEU A 541 -9.41 4.62 23.14
C LEU A 541 -8.40 4.75 24.29
N GLU A 542 -8.81 5.25 25.45
CA GLU A 542 -7.99 5.25 26.67
C GLU A 542 -8.10 3.91 27.43
N PRO A 543 -7.02 3.39 28.06
CA PRO A 543 -6.99 2.03 28.60
C PRO A 543 -7.84 1.80 29.86
N TRP A 544 -8.49 2.82 30.42
CA TRP A 544 -9.47 2.68 31.51
C TRP A 544 -10.88 2.36 31.01
N HIS A 545 -11.15 2.40 29.70
CA HIS A 545 -12.50 2.14 29.19
C HIS A 545 -12.91 0.66 29.36
N PRO A 546 -14.13 0.31 29.82
CA PRO A 546 -14.51 -1.08 30.12
C PRO A 546 -14.45 -2.03 28.92
N ASP A 547 -14.75 -1.53 27.71
CA ASP A 547 -14.67 -2.34 26.48
C ASP A 547 -13.22 -2.50 25.93
N VAL A 548 -12.18 -1.99 26.61
CA VAL A 548 -10.79 -1.93 26.10
C VAL A 548 -10.26 -3.30 25.64
N LEU A 549 -10.56 -4.38 26.37
CA LEU A 549 -10.10 -5.73 26.02
C LEU A 549 -10.71 -6.19 24.68
N GLN A 550 -12.00 -5.91 24.45
CA GLN A 550 -12.66 -6.23 23.18
C GLN A 550 -12.16 -5.35 22.04
N PHE A 551 -11.91 -4.06 22.32
CA PHE A 551 -11.34 -3.09 21.38
C PHE A 551 -9.96 -3.54 20.84
N ILE A 552 -9.07 -3.97 21.74
CA ILE A 552 -7.75 -4.50 21.41
C ILE A 552 -7.85 -5.71 20.46
N GLU A 553 -8.82 -6.59 20.67
CA GLU A 553 -9.03 -7.77 19.82
C GLU A 553 -9.64 -7.51 18.44
N MET A 554 -10.29 -6.37 18.19
CA MET A 554 -11.15 -6.20 17.01
C MET A 554 -10.44 -6.41 15.66
N ARG A 555 -9.11 -6.27 15.61
CA ARG A 555 -8.30 -6.50 14.41
C ARG A 555 -7.74 -7.93 14.27
N LYS A 556 -7.85 -8.79 15.30
CA LYS A 556 -7.39 -10.19 15.25
C LYS A 556 -8.03 -10.95 14.10
N ASN A 557 -7.27 -11.83 13.46
CA ASN A 557 -7.76 -12.61 12.31
C ASN A 557 -8.79 -13.67 12.75
N THR A 558 -8.53 -14.32 13.89
CA THR A 558 -9.36 -15.35 14.53
C THR A 558 -10.44 -14.76 15.45
N GLY A 559 -11.38 -15.61 15.89
CA GLY A 559 -12.54 -15.23 16.70
C GLY A 559 -13.80 -14.97 15.88
N ALA A 560 -14.90 -14.63 16.58
CA ALA A 560 -16.22 -14.43 15.95
C ALA A 560 -16.28 -13.12 15.14
N GLU A 561 -16.83 -13.17 13.93
CA GLU A 561 -16.87 -12.03 13.00
C GLU A 561 -17.77 -10.89 13.51
N GLU A 562 -18.67 -11.22 14.44
CA GLU A 562 -19.59 -10.33 15.15
C GLU A 562 -18.88 -9.28 16.02
N ILE A 563 -17.63 -9.55 16.42
CA ILE A 563 -16.79 -8.71 17.30
C ILE A 563 -15.47 -8.29 16.62
N ARG A 564 -15.44 -8.20 15.29
CA ARG A 564 -14.26 -7.82 14.49
C ARG A 564 -14.52 -6.63 13.57
N GLY A 565 -13.47 -5.85 13.33
CA GLY A 565 -13.45 -4.60 12.56
C GLY A 565 -12.10 -4.38 11.87
N ARG A 566 -11.67 -5.36 11.07
CA ARG A 566 -10.28 -5.43 10.55
C ARG A 566 -9.92 -4.37 9.49
N ASP A 567 -10.89 -3.62 8.98
CA ASP A 567 -10.66 -2.49 8.06
C ASP A 567 -10.37 -1.19 8.82
N LEU A 568 -10.61 -1.15 10.14
CA LEU A 568 -10.19 -0.08 11.05
C LEU A 568 -8.80 -0.36 11.65
N PHE A 569 -8.08 0.72 11.97
CA PHE A 569 -6.87 0.69 12.78
C PHE A 569 -7.21 1.08 14.22
N TYR A 570 -6.44 0.59 15.17
CA TYR A 570 -6.71 0.72 16.60
C TYR A 570 -5.49 1.32 17.30
N ALA A 571 -5.73 2.26 18.20
CA ALA A 571 -4.70 3.01 18.91
C ALA A 571 -5.10 3.23 20.37
N LEU A 572 -4.12 3.16 21.27
CA LEU A 572 -4.31 3.44 22.69
C LEU A 572 -3.75 4.81 23.03
N TRP A 573 -4.55 5.57 23.77
CA TRP A 573 -4.22 6.91 24.28
C TRP A 573 -3.95 6.79 25.78
N ILE A 574 -2.68 6.59 26.14
CA ILE A 574 -2.26 6.00 27.42
C ILE A 574 -1.84 7.09 28.42
N PRO A 575 -2.48 7.20 29.60
CA PRO A 575 -2.01 8.09 30.67
C PRO A 575 -0.82 7.48 31.43
N ASP A 576 0.04 8.34 31.98
CA ASP A 576 1.28 7.96 32.69
C ASP A 576 1.01 7.01 33.87
N ILE A 577 -0.13 7.17 34.56
CA ILE A 577 -0.54 6.29 35.68
C ILE A 577 -0.75 4.82 35.25
N PHE A 578 -1.25 4.54 34.04
CA PHE A 578 -1.41 3.16 33.57
C PHE A 578 -0.05 2.47 33.45
N MET A 579 0.93 3.15 32.84
CA MET A 579 2.29 2.64 32.71
C MET A 579 2.93 2.39 34.08
N ARG A 580 2.76 3.31 35.04
CA ARG A 580 3.25 3.14 36.42
C ARG A 580 2.61 1.95 37.13
N ARG A 581 1.29 1.73 36.98
CA ARG A 581 0.60 0.58 37.59
C ARG A 581 1.01 -0.76 36.98
N VAL A 582 1.24 -0.82 35.66
CA VAL A 582 1.81 -2.00 34.99
C VAL A 582 3.22 -2.29 35.53
N GLU A 583 4.07 -1.27 35.71
CA GLU A 583 5.42 -1.43 36.26
C GLU A 583 5.43 -1.86 37.74
N ALA A 584 4.58 -1.26 38.57
CA ALA A 584 4.46 -1.57 39.99
C ALA A 584 3.72 -2.90 40.28
N ASN A 585 3.06 -3.49 39.28
CA ASN A 585 2.12 -4.60 39.42
C ASN A 585 0.96 -4.25 40.38
N GLU A 586 0.35 -3.08 40.16
CA GLU A 586 -0.85 -2.62 40.85
C GLU A 586 -2.13 -2.99 40.08
N ASP A 587 -3.27 -2.87 40.75
CA ASP A 587 -4.60 -3.03 40.16
C ASP A 587 -4.98 -1.85 39.24
N TRP A 588 -5.74 -2.13 38.19
CA TRP A 588 -6.28 -1.15 37.25
C TRP A 588 -7.81 -1.24 37.20
N THR A 589 -8.47 -0.10 37.41
CA THR A 589 -9.93 0.00 37.44
C THR A 589 -10.46 0.51 36.11
N LEU A 590 -11.41 -0.23 35.54
CA LEU A 590 -12.13 0.15 34.33
C LEU A 590 -13.37 0.97 34.69
N MET A 591 -13.57 2.10 34.01
CA MET A 591 -14.52 3.14 34.35
C MET A 591 -15.33 3.55 33.12
N ASP A 592 -16.66 3.44 33.19
CA ASP A 592 -17.52 3.91 32.09
C ASP A 592 -17.55 5.45 32.03
N PRO A 593 -17.43 6.10 30.86
CA PRO A 593 -17.39 7.56 30.76
C PRO A 593 -18.70 8.27 31.14
N HIS A 594 -19.84 7.57 31.12
CA HIS A 594 -21.13 8.07 31.62
C HIS A 594 -21.16 8.04 33.16
N GLU A 595 -20.57 7.01 33.76
CA GLU A 595 -20.50 6.82 35.22
C GLU A 595 -19.31 7.57 35.86
N CYS A 596 -18.27 7.89 35.08
CA CYS A 596 -17.03 8.57 35.47
C CYS A 596 -16.66 9.70 34.46
N PRO A 597 -17.50 10.75 34.33
CA PRO A 597 -17.33 11.79 33.32
C PRO A 597 -16.10 12.67 33.55
N GLY A 598 -15.57 13.27 32.48
CA GLY A 598 -14.45 14.21 32.53
C GLY A 598 -13.05 13.58 32.50
N LEU A 599 -12.92 12.24 32.57
CA LEU A 599 -11.64 11.56 32.37
C LEU A 599 -10.99 11.85 30.99
N PRO A 600 -11.74 11.94 29.86
CA PRO A 600 -11.19 12.37 28.56
C PRO A 600 -10.77 13.85 28.51
N ASP A 601 -11.23 14.67 29.47
CA ASP A 601 -11.01 16.12 29.51
C ASP A 601 -9.81 16.53 30.37
N LYS A 602 -9.19 15.58 31.07
CA LYS A 602 -8.04 15.80 31.96
C LYS A 602 -6.82 15.01 31.49
N TRP A 603 -5.63 15.49 31.82
CA TRP A 603 -4.35 14.82 31.61
C TRP A 603 -3.42 15.08 32.81
N GLY A 604 -2.37 14.27 32.98
CA GLY A 604 -1.40 14.39 34.07
C GLY A 604 -2.03 14.35 35.46
N GLU A 605 -1.53 15.18 36.37
CA GLU A 605 -1.96 15.22 37.78
C GLU A 605 -3.48 15.45 37.96
N GLU A 606 -4.11 16.25 37.09
CA GLU A 606 -5.57 16.45 37.12
C GLU A 606 -6.36 15.21 36.71
N PHE A 607 -5.83 14.41 35.78
CA PHE A 607 -6.42 13.12 35.41
C PHE A 607 -6.28 12.11 36.54
N GLU A 608 -5.08 12.01 37.11
CA GLU A 608 -4.78 11.06 38.17
C GLU A 608 -5.58 11.34 39.43
N ALA A 609 -5.72 12.60 39.84
CA ALA A 609 -6.57 12.99 40.96
C ALA A 609 -8.05 12.65 40.74
N LEU A 610 -8.57 12.80 39.52
CA LEU A 610 -9.95 12.46 39.17
C LEU A 610 -10.18 10.94 39.12
N TYR A 611 -9.23 10.20 38.54
CA TYR A 611 -9.26 8.74 38.46
C TYR A 611 -9.19 8.09 39.85
N LEU A 612 -8.19 8.45 40.67
CA LEU A 612 -8.05 7.96 42.05
C LEU A 612 -9.28 8.28 42.92
N LYS A 613 -9.91 9.44 42.69
CA LYS A 613 -11.19 9.80 43.34
C LYS A 613 -12.31 8.82 42.94
N TYR A 614 -12.45 8.47 41.67
CA TYR A 614 -13.50 7.55 41.21
C TYR A 614 -13.24 6.09 41.64
N GLU A 615 -11.98 5.68 41.82
CA GLU A 615 -11.66 4.42 42.52
C GLU A 615 -12.11 4.47 43.98
N ALA A 616 -11.78 5.54 44.71
CA ALA A 616 -12.17 5.71 46.11
C ALA A 616 -13.69 5.88 46.33
N GLU A 617 -14.42 6.42 45.35
CA GLU A 617 -15.89 6.47 45.32
C GLU A 617 -16.53 5.12 44.91
N GLY A 618 -15.75 4.10 44.54
CA GLY A 618 -16.26 2.78 44.15
C GLY A 618 -16.98 2.76 42.80
N ARG A 619 -16.68 3.69 41.89
CA ARG A 619 -17.37 3.88 40.59
C ARG A 619 -16.78 3.05 39.45
N GLY A 620 -15.82 2.18 39.74
CA GLY A 620 -15.25 1.23 38.80
C GLY A 620 -16.22 0.10 38.46
N ARG A 621 -16.35 -0.25 37.19
CA ARG A 621 -17.16 -1.39 36.73
C ARG A 621 -16.47 -2.74 36.92
N ARG A 622 -15.14 -2.76 36.78
CA ARG A 622 -14.29 -3.92 37.02
C ARG A 622 -12.89 -3.43 37.38
N THR A 623 -12.30 -4.01 38.41
CA THR A 623 -10.87 -3.86 38.73
C THR A 623 -10.17 -5.19 38.42
N LEU A 624 -8.97 -5.12 37.85
CA LEU A 624 -8.13 -6.25 37.44
C LEU A 624 -6.65 -5.84 37.48
N PRO A 625 -5.68 -6.77 37.62
CA PRO A 625 -4.26 -6.40 37.62
C PRO A 625 -3.88 -5.65 36.34
N ALA A 626 -3.14 -4.54 36.45
CA ALA A 626 -2.76 -3.74 35.28
C ALA A 626 -2.00 -4.56 34.22
N GLN A 627 -1.24 -5.57 34.65
CA GLN A 627 -0.51 -6.49 33.79
C GLN A 627 -1.41 -7.44 32.97
N GLU A 628 -2.66 -7.68 33.36
CA GLU A 628 -3.65 -8.44 32.55
C GLU A 628 -4.00 -7.64 31.28
N VAL A 629 -4.31 -6.34 31.43
CA VAL A 629 -4.53 -5.44 30.27
C VAL A 629 -3.27 -5.35 29.41
N TRP A 630 -2.10 -5.22 30.04
CA TRP A 630 -0.81 -5.16 29.33
C TRP A 630 -0.53 -6.42 28.49
N HIS A 631 -0.86 -7.60 29.02
CA HIS A 631 -0.73 -8.87 28.30
C HIS A 631 -1.56 -8.87 27.00
N SER A 632 -2.84 -8.46 27.07
CA SER A 632 -3.71 -8.37 25.89
C SER A 632 -3.20 -7.36 24.85
N ILE A 633 -2.64 -6.22 25.28
CA ILE A 633 -2.03 -5.22 24.38
C ILE A 633 -0.89 -5.85 23.58
N ILE A 634 0.04 -6.52 24.26
CA ILE A 634 1.22 -7.13 23.61
C ILE A 634 0.81 -8.29 22.70
N GLU A 635 -0.11 -9.15 23.15
CA GLU A 635 -0.61 -10.28 22.35
C GLU A 635 -1.19 -9.81 21.00
N ALA A 636 -2.07 -8.81 21.02
CA ALA A 636 -2.64 -8.23 19.81
C ALA A 636 -1.58 -7.57 18.92
N GLN A 637 -0.54 -6.95 19.49
CA GLN A 637 0.57 -6.37 18.74
C GLN A 637 1.40 -7.44 18.04
N ILE A 638 1.66 -8.59 18.68
CA ILE A 638 2.33 -9.74 18.07
C ILE A 638 1.51 -10.29 16.90
N GLU A 639 0.18 -10.44 17.07
CA GLU A 639 -0.72 -10.97 16.03
C GLU A 639 -0.98 -10.02 14.86
N THR A 640 -1.12 -8.71 15.12
CA THR A 640 -1.71 -7.76 14.16
C THR A 640 -0.83 -6.55 13.83
N GLY A 641 0.27 -6.35 14.56
CA GLY A 641 1.10 -5.14 14.51
C GLY A 641 0.51 -3.92 15.24
N THR A 642 -0.63 -4.08 15.93
CA THR A 642 -1.45 -3.02 16.56
C THR A 642 -2.10 -3.55 17.86
N PRO A 643 -2.61 -2.71 18.80
CA PRO A 643 -2.84 -1.27 18.71
C PRO A 643 -1.55 -0.44 18.66
N PHE A 644 -1.66 0.76 18.08
CA PHE A 644 -0.64 1.81 18.18
C PHE A 644 -0.52 2.31 19.63
N MET A 645 0.66 2.80 20.03
CA MET A 645 0.96 3.22 21.41
C MET A 645 1.32 4.71 21.46
N LEU A 646 0.46 5.52 22.07
CA LEU A 646 0.68 6.96 22.27
C LEU A 646 0.44 7.34 23.73
N TYR A 647 1.28 8.20 24.28
CA TYR A 647 1.26 8.58 25.68
C TYR A 647 0.57 9.93 25.85
N LYS A 648 -0.71 9.89 26.27
CA LYS A 648 -1.64 11.01 26.44
C LYS A 648 -0.98 12.21 27.11
N ASP A 649 -0.26 11.96 28.19
CA ASP A 649 0.32 13.02 29.02
C ASP A 649 1.58 13.59 28.39
N ALA A 650 2.45 12.78 27.76
CA ALA A 650 3.59 13.30 27.00
C ALA A 650 3.15 14.11 25.76
N CYS A 651 2.03 13.75 25.14
CA CYS A 651 1.40 14.51 24.06
C CYS A 651 0.87 15.86 24.54
N ASN A 652 0.08 15.88 25.61
CA ASN A 652 -0.52 17.11 26.14
C ASN A 652 0.53 18.04 26.76
N ARG A 653 1.33 17.55 27.71
CA ARG A 653 2.38 18.28 28.46
C ARG A 653 3.41 18.98 27.55
N LYS A 654 3.54 18.52 26.30
CA LYS A 654 4.57 18.96 25.34
C LYS A 654 3.99 19.34 23.96
N SER A 655 2.77 19.87 23.92
CA SER A 655 2.17 20.49 22.72
C SER A 655 1.97 21.99 22.93
N ASN A 656 2.06 22.78 21.85
CA ASN A 656 1.73 24.21 21.87
C ASN A 656 0.20 24.49 21.92
N HIS A 657 -0.63 23.44 21.86
CA HIS A 657 -2.10 23.54 21.95
C HIS A 657 -2.66 23.43 23.40
N GLN A 658 -1.80 23.35 24.43
CA GLN A 658 -2.20 23.12 25.84
C GLN A 658 -3.31 24.06 26.38
N HIS A 659 -3.40 25.28 25.87
CA HIS A 659 -4.37 26.30 26.28
C HIS A 659 -5.74 26.16 25.59
N LEU A 660 -5.87 25.33 24.55
CA LEU A 660 -7.14 25.02 23.89
C LEU A 660 -7.96 23.98 24.67
N GLY A 661 -7.28 23.15 25.47
CA GLY A 661 -7.85 22.03 26.22
C GLY A 661 -7.14 20.71 25.92
N THR A 662 -7.64 19.64 26.52
CA THR A 662 -7.02 18.31 26.43
C THR A 662 -7.11 17.71 25.03
N ILE A 663 -5.95 17.37 24.47
CA ILE A 663 -5.81 16.61 23.23
C ILE A 663 -6.18 15.15 23.51
N ARG A 664 -7.10 14.60 22.71
CA ARG A 664 -7.70 13.28 22.92
C ARG A 664 -7.22 12.19 21.96
N CYS A 665 -6.54 12.51 20.86
CA CYS A 665 -6.00 11.51 19.93
C CYS A 665 -4.87 12.06 19.06
N SER A 666 -4.36 11.20 18.17
CA SER A 666 -3.55 11.55 17.01
C SER A 666 -4.30 11.18 15.72
N ASN A 667 -3.72 11.49 14.56
CA ASN A 667 -4.21 11.06 13.24
C ASN A 667 -4.05 9.54 12.95
N LEU A 668 -4.38 9.15 11.71
CA LEU A 668 -4.18 7.80 11.15
C LEU A 668 -2.74 7.26 11.27
N CYS A 669 -1.72 8.12 11.14
CA CYS A 669 -0.31 7.72 11.04
C CYS A 669 0.53 8.02 12.30
N THR A 670 -0.10 8.47 13.39
CA THR A 670 0.48 8.70 14.73
C THR A 670 1.50 9.84 14.89
N GLU A 671 1.67 10.71 13.88
CA GLU A 671 2.57 11.86 13.91
C GLU A 671 1.92 13.20 14.29
N ILE A 672 0.59 13.32 14.30
CA ILE A 672 -0.12 14.61 14.46
C ILE A 672 -0.77 14.74 15.83
N ILE A 673 -0.40 15.76 16.60
CA ILE A 673 -0.85 15.99 17.98
C ILE A 673 -1.55 17.36 18.06
N GLU A 674 -2.69 17.44 17.37
CA GLU A 674 -3.53 18.63 17.27
C GLU A 674 -4.80 18.51 18.15
N TYR A 675 -5.39 19.65 18.51
CA TYR A 675 -6.60 19.71 19.35
C TYR A 675 -7.86 19.50 18.50
N SER A 676 -8.83 18.72 19.01
CA SER A 676 -10.12 18.52 18.35
C SER A 676 -11.27 18.43 19.36
N SER A 677 -12.42 19.00 18.99
CA SER A 677 -13.65 19.08 19.79
C SER A 677 -14.87 18.68 18.93
N PRO A 678 -16.09 18.56 19.49
CA PRO A 678 -17.30 18.31 18.70
C PRO A 678 -17.54 19.36 17.59
N ASP A 679 -16.98 20.56 17.77
CA ASP A 679 -17.08 21.73 16.90
C ASP A 679 -15.83 21.96 16.03
N GLU A 680 -14.73 21.23 16.26
CA GLU A 680 -13.43 21.48 15.65
C GLU A 680 -12.70 20.18 15.32
N THR A 681 -12.61 19.87 14.03
CA THR A 681 -11.86 18.71 13.52
C THR A 681 -10.50 19.22 13.06
N ALA A 682 -9.41 18.71 13.66
CA ALA A 682 -8.07 19.19 13.33
C ALA A 682 -7.65 18.75 11.92
N VAL A 683 -6.73 19.50 11.28
CA VAL A 683 -6.42 19.34 9.84
C VAL A 683 -4.94 19.48 9.56
N CYS A 684 -4.34 18.37 9.20
CA CYS A 684 -2.89 18.26 9.02
C CYS A 684 -2.46 18.55 7.56
N ASN A 685 -1.52 19.49 7.40
CA ASN A 685 -1.04 20.04 6.13
C ASN A 685 0.46 19.71 5.96
N LEU A 686 0.81 18.85 4.99
CA LEU A 686 2.09 18.11 5.01
C LEU A 686 3.05 18.39 3.84
N ALA A 687 4.35 18.43 4.15
CA ALA A 687 5.46 18.33 3.19
C ALA A 687 6.67 17.61 3.82
N SER A 688 7.53 17.04 2.98
CA SER A 688 8.70 16.25 3.41
C SER A 688 9.98 16.69 2.72
N ILE A 689 11.03 16.95 3.50
CA ILE A 689 12.38 17.35 3.06
C ILE A 689 13.19 16.11 2.66
N SER A 690 13.91 16.15 1.53
CA SER A 690 14.74 15.04 1.06
C SER A 690 16.17 15.14 1.55
N LEU A 691 16.48 14.57 2.72
CA LEU A 691 17.75 14.81 3.43
C LEU A 691 19.00 14.45 2.62
N GLY A 692 18.96 13.40 1.80
CA GLY A 692 20.09 13.03 0.93
C GLY A 692 20.50 14.07 -0.12
N HIS A 693 19.64 15.04 -0.48
CA HIS A 693 20.01 16.12 -1.41
C HIS A 693 20.83 17.25 -0.75
N PHE A 694 20.95 17.26 0.58
CA PHE A 694 21.73 18.23 1.34
C PHE A 694 23.14 17.71 1.68
N VAL A 695 23.52 16.53 1.17
CA VAL A 695 24.85 15.93 1.37
C VAL A 695 25.73 16.18 0.15
N ASP A 696 26.91 16.79 0.34
CA ASP A 696 27.98 16.65 -0.64
C ASP A 696 28.67 15.30 -0.42
N ALA A 697 28.45 14.37 -1.35
CA ALA A 697 28.94 12.99 -1.27
C ALA A 697 30.43 12.83 -1.66
N LYS A 698 31.16 13.93 -1.94
CA LYS A 698 32.62 13.95 -2.14
C LYS A 698 33.34 14.47 -0.91
N GLU A 699 32.85 15.59 -0.37
CA GLU A 699 33.42 16.22 0.83
C GLU A 699 32.88 15.58 2.13
N HIS A 700 31.85 14.73 2.02
CA HIS A 700 31.09 14.13 3.13
C HIS A 700 30.60 15.18 4.15
N THR A 701 30.07 16.30 3.63
CA THR A 701 29.50 17.39 4.43
C THR A 701 27.98 17.49 4.24
N PHE A 702 27.29 18.13 5.20
CA PHE A 702 25.85 18.37 5.17
C PHE A 702 25.56 19.88 5.17
N ASP A 703 24.78 20.36 4.20
CA ASP A 703 24.45 21.77 4.02
C ASP A 703 23.24 22.19 4.87
N PHE A 704 23.54 22.70 6.07
CA PHE A 704 22.54 23.21 7.00
C PHE A 704 21.93 24.55 6.56
N ASP A 705 22.63 25.38 5.78
CA ASP A 705 22.11 26.70 5.36
C ASP A 705 21.09 26.57 4.23
N LYS A 706 21.34 25.66 3.29
CA LYS A 706 20.33 25.23 2.31
C LYS A 706 19.14 24.55 3.00
N LEU A 707 19.36 23.76 4.05
CA LEU A 707 18.28 23.17 4.85
C LEU A 707 17.42 24.24 5.53
N GLN A 708 18.02 25.27 6.12
CA GLN A 708 17.29 26.43 6.67
C GLN A 708 16.46 27.13 5.58
N TYR A 709 17.08 27.46 4.44
CA TYR A 709 16.40 28.11 3.32
C TYR A 709 15.20 27.29 2.82
N VAL A 710 15.39 26.00 2.52
CA VAL A 710 14.32 25.13 2.02
C VAL A 710 13.18 24.99 3.06
N THR A 711 13.51 24.88 4.34
CA THR A 711 12.50 24.81 5.42
C THR A 711 11.68 26.11 5.52
N ARG A 712 12.34 27.28 5.38
CA ARG A 712 11.65 28.58 5.35
C ARG A 712 10.68 28.69 4.16
N VAL A 713 11.03 28.13 2.99
CA VAL A 713 10.09 28.03 1.84
C VAL A 713 8.91 27.11 2.15
N ILE A 714 9.15 25.90 2.66
CA ILE A 714 8.10 24.93 2.97
C ILE A 714 7.09 25.51 3.97
N THR A 715 7.56 26.25 4.97
CA THR A 715 6.71 26.91 5.97
C THR A 715 5.74 27.90 5.31
N ARG A 716 6.23 28.74 4.38
CA ARG A 716 5.37 29.64 3.58
C ARG A 716 4.37 28.86 2.74
N ASN A 717 4.82 27.80 2.07
CA ASN A 717 3.97 26.98 1.19
C ASN A 717 2.84 26.30 1.97
N LEU A 718 3.13 25.70 3.13
CA LEU A 718 2.12 25.04 3.96
C LEU A 718 1.17 26.06 4.60
N ASN A 719 1.64 27.26 4.98
CA ASN A 719 0.75 28.34 5.38
C ASN A 719 -0.22 28.76 4.25
N ARG A 720 0.26 28.84 2.99
CA ARG A 720 -0.59 29.12 1.82
C ARG A 720 -1.55 27.97 1.46
N VAL A 721 -1.18 26.72 1.74
CA VAL A 721 -2.07 25.56 1.60
C VAL A 721 -3.29 25.68 2.51
N ILE A 722 -3.16 26.23 3.73
CA ILE A 722 -4.30 26.43 4.65
C ILE A 722 -5.38 27.32 4.02
N ASP A 723 -4.99 28.46 3.44
CA ASP A 723 -5.95 29.42 2.86
C ASP A 723 -6.54 28.92 1.53
N ASN A 724 -5.76 28.17 0.74
CA ASN A 724 -6.13 27.75 -0.62
C ASN A 724 -6.74 26.33 -0.70
N SER A 725 -6.83 25.58 0.40
CA SER A 725 -7.40 24.22 0.45
C SER A 725 -8.93 24.24 0.48
N PHE A 726 -9.57 23.27 -0.19
CA PHE A 726 -10.99 22.99 -0.05
C PHE A 726 -11.25 22.10 1.17
N TYR A 727 -11.94 22.64 2.17
CA TYR A 727 -12.36 21.91 3.36
C TYR A 727 -13.64 21.09 3.07
N PRO A 728 -13.67 19.79 3.41
CA PRO A 728 -14.82 18.93 3.12
C PRO A 728 -15.97 19.11 4.12
N VAL A 729 -15.68 19.65 5.31
CA VAL A 729 -16.61 19.93 6.43
C VAL A 729 -16.20 21.25 7.10
N GLU A 730 -17.10 21.92 7.82
CA GLU A 730 -16.85 23.29 8.32
C GLU A 730 -16.04 23.29 9.63
N GLU A 731 -16.21 22.26 10.46
CA GLU A 731 -15.42 22.01 11.67
C GLU A 731 -13.92 21.91 11.36
N ALA A 732 -13.59 21.36 10.19
CA ALA A 732 -12.23 21.28 9.65
C ALA A 732 -11.71 22.64 9.16
N ARG A 733 -12.57 23.45 8.51
CA ARG A 733 -12.22 24.83 8.13
C ARG A 733 -11.94 25.67 9.38
N ARG A 734 -12.81 25.59 10.37
CA ARG A 734 -12.76 26.32 11.63
C ARG A 734 -11.44 26.07 12.35
N SER A 735 -11.13 24.81 12.68
CA SER A 735 -9.89 24.46 13.38
C SER A 735 -8.63 24.95 12.64
N ASN A 736 -8.55 24.69 11.33
CA ASN A 736 -7.34 25.03 10.56
C ASN A 736 -7.15 26.54 10.38
N MET A 737 -8.23 27.33 10.25
CA MET A 737 -8.11 28.79 10.15
C MET A 737 -7.75 29.45 11.50
N ARG A 738 -8.20 28.89 12.63
CA ARG A 738 -7.96 29.43 13.98
C ARG A 738 -6.54 29.16 14.50
N HIS A 739 -6.05 27.93 14.30
CA HIS A 739 -4.77 27.49 14.86
C HIS A 739 -3.64 27.48 13.80
N ARG A 740 -3.98 27.24 12.53
CA ARG A 740 -3.07 27.18 11.38
C ARG A 740 -1.90 26.17 11.51
N PRO A 741 -2.09 24.93 11.98
CA PRO A 741 -1.03 23.94 12.10
C PRO A 741 -0.50 23.46 10.74
N ILE A 742 0.79 23.15 10.71
CA ILE A 742 1.46 22.49 9.59
C ILE A 742 2.30 21.30 10.11
N GLY A 743 2.68 20.41 9.20
CA GLY A 743 3.55 19.27 9.50
C GLY A 743 4.68 19.15 8.49
N ILE A 744 5.84 19.68 8.84
CA ILE A 744 7.10 19.47 8.12
C ILE A 744 7.73 18.16 8.61
N GLY A 745 7.93 17.23 7.69
CA GLY A 745 8.61 15.97 7.92
C GLY A 745 9.88 15.83 7.08
N VAL A 746 10.49 14.65 7.12
CA VAL A 746 11.68 14.30 6.35
C VAL A 746 11.45 13.02 5.56
N GLN A 747 12.38 12.72 4.65
CA GLN A 747 12.52 11.44 3.97
C GLN A 747 14.00 11.24 3.60
N GLY A 748 14.42 9.98 3.52
CA GLY A 748 15.79 9.61 3.21
C GLY A 748 16.81 9.92 4.30
N LEU A 749 16.46 9.75 5.58
CA LEU A 749 17.42 9.86 6.68
C LEU A 749 18.53 8.81 6.55
N ALA A 750 18.18 7.56 6.23
CA ALA A 750 19.15 6.50 5.98
C ALA A 750 20.03 6.77 4.75
N ASP A 751 19.46 7.31 3.66
CA ASP A 751 20.20 7.72 2.46
C ASP A 751 21.27 8.77 2.80
N ALA A 752 20.91 9.79 3.60
CA ALA A 752 21.85 10.82 4.05
C ALA A 752 22.99 10.23 4.90
N PHE A 753 22.70 9.29 5.82
CA PHE A 753 23.73 8.62 6.61
C PHE A 753 24.68 7.78 5.74
N LEU A 754 24.17 7.03 4.77
CA LEU A 754 24.98 6.21 3.86
C LEU A 754 25.90 7.07 2.97
N LEU A 755 25.39 8.20 2.46
CA LEU A 755 26.18 9.17 1.69
C LEU A 755 27.29 9.84 2.52
N LEU A 756 27.09 9.96 3.83
CA LEU A 756 28.06 10.50 4.80
C LEU A 756 28.96 9.44 5.46
N ARG A 757 28.83 8.15 5.07
CA ARG A 757 29.57 7.02 5.67
C ARG A 757 29.30 6.80 7.17
N TYR A 758 28.10 7.14 7.65
CA TYR A 758 27.69 6.91 9.04
C TYR A 758 26.81 5.66 9.17
N PRO A 759 27.21 4.61 9.93
CA PRO A 759 26.32 3.54 10.36
C PRO A 759 25.12 4.09 11.13
N PHE A 760 23.92 3.53 10.96
CA PHE A 760 22.70 4.11 11.55
C PHE A 760 22.75 4.17 13.09
N ASP A 761 23.44 3.25 13.75
CA ASP A 761 23.62 3.20 15.21
C ASP A 761 24.89 3.90 15.73
N SER A 762 25.58 4.68 14.87
CA SER A 762 26.78 5.45 15.22
C SER A 762 26.49 6.73 16.03
N PRO A 763 27.45 7.20 16.87
CA PRO A 763 27.38 8.52 17.50
C PRO A 763 27.21 9.67 16.49
N GLU A 764 27.85 9.57 15.33
CA GLU A 764 27.84 10.57 14.26
C GLU A 764 26.43 10.69 13.65
N ALA A 765 25.77 9.57 13.37
CA ALA A 765 24.37 9.55 12.91
C ALA A 765 23.41 10.11 13.97
N ALA A 766 23.62 9.84 15.26
CA ALA A 766 22.81 10.39 16.34
C ALA A 766 22.99 11.91 16.50
N ALA A 767 24.23 12.41 16.44
CA ALA A 767 24.53 13.84 16.48
C ALA A 767 23.94 14.59 15.27
N LEU A 768 24.11 14.03 14.06
CA LEU A 768 23.53 14.59 12.84
C LEU A 768 22.00 14.59 12.88
N ASN A 769 21.38 13.51 13.36
CA ASN A 769 19.94 13.44 13.61
C ASN A 769 19.45 14.60 14.49
N LYS A 770 20.11 14.85 15.63
CA LYS A 770 19.79 15.99 16.50
C LYS A 770 19.92 17.33 15.76
N ARG A 771 21.04 17.54 15.06
CA ARG A 771 21.37 18.79 14.34
C ARG A 771 20.42 19.09 13.17
N ILE A 772 19.99 18.08 12.42
CA ILE A 772 19.00 18.22 11.34
C ILE A 772 17.66 18.71 11.89
N PHE A 773 17.12 18.05 12.91
CA PHE A 773 15.81 18.42 13.45
C PHE A 773 15.82 19.76 14.20
N GLU A 774 16.90 20.09 14.91
CA GLU A 774 17.14 21.44 15.46
C GLU A 774 17.04 22.51 14.36
N THR A 775 17.75 22.31 13.24
CA THR A 775 17.83 23.25 12.12
C THR A 775 16.47 23.46 11.45
N ILE A 776 15.69 22.38 11.26
CA ILE A 776 14.34 22.45 10.68
C ILE A 776 13.40 23.18 11.65
N TYR A 777 13.42 22.88 12.95
CA TYR A 777 12.53 23.55 13.91
C TYR A 777 12.82 25.05 14.04
N PHE A 778 14.11 25.43 14.10
CA PHE A 778 14.55 26.82 14.13
C PHE A 778 14.08 27.58 12.89
N ALA A 779 14.36 27.05 11.69
CA ALA A 779 14.00 27.67 10.42
C ALA A 779 12.48 27.78 10.20
N ALA A 780 11.70 26.80 10.69
CA ALA A 780 10.24 26.84 10.62
C ALA A 780 9.64 27.89 11.57
N LEU A 781 10.13 27.98 12.81
CA LEU A 781 9.74 29.04 13.75
C LEU A 781 10.08 30.43 13.21
N ASP A 782 11.28 30.60 12.66
CA ASP A 782 11.76 31.86 12.09
C ASP A 782 10.91 32.33 10.90
N ALA A 783 10.58 31.44 9.95
CA ALA A 783 9.66 31.75 8.85
C ALA A 783 8.22 31.99 9.33
N SER A 784 7.74 31.26 10.34
CA SER A 784 6.42 31.50 10.91
C SER A 784 6.35 32.83 11.68
N CYS A 785 7.48 33.30 12.23
CA CYS A 785 7.61 34.62 12.85
C CYS A 785 7.66 35.76 11.80
N ASP A 786 8.33 35.55 10.66
CA ASP A 786 8.25 36.48 9.51
C ASP A 786 6.80 36.62 9.02
N LEU A 787 6.10 35.50 8.81
CA LEU A 787 4.70 35.50 8.39
C LEU A 787 3.78 36.17 9.43
N ALA A 788 4.06 36.07 10.73
CA ALA A 788 3.27 36.74 11.77
C ALA A 788 3.51 38.26 11.82
N LYS A 789 4.73 38.71 11.52
CA LYS A 789 5.06 40.12 11.34
C LYS A 789 4.36 40.73 10.12
N GLU A 790 4.05 39.95 9.09
CA GLU A 790 3.38 40.38 7.86
C GLU A 790 1.85 40.27 7.92
N GLU A 791 1.32 39.16 8.46
CA GLU A 791 -0.12 38.83 8.40
C GLU A 791 -0.81 38.75 9.79
N GLY A 792 -0.08 39.02 10.87
CA GLY A 792 -0.49 38.75 12.25
C GLY A 792 -0.29 37.28 12.67
N PRO A 793 -0.20 36.97 13.98
CA PRO A 793 -0.16 35.59 14.46
C PRO A 793 -1.47 34.82 14.17
N PHE A 794 -1.52 33.52 14.49
CA PHE A 794 -2.78 32.76 14.44
C PHE A 794 -3.77 33.24 15.53
N GLU A 795 -5.08 33.04 15.30
CA GLU A 795 -6.15 33.59 16.16
C GLU A 795 -5.96 33.22 17.64
N THR A 796 -5.66 31.95 17.90
CA THR A 796 -5.49 31.44 19.26
C THR A 796 -4.04 31.47 19.73
N TYR A 797 -3.23 32.44 19.29
CA TYR A 797 -1.83 32.58 19.74
C TYR A 797 -1.74 32.98 21.22
N GLU A 798 -2.62 33.87 21.71
CA GLU A 798 -2.51 34.32 23.09
C GLU A 798 -2.81 33.22 24.12
N GLY A 799 -1.95 33.13 25.13
CA GLY A 799 -1.99 32.09 26.16
C GLY A 799 -1.28 30.78 25.78
N CYS A 800 -0.88 30.56 24.53
CA CYS A 800 -0.11 29.37 24.15
C CYS A 800 1.31 29.38 24.76
N PRO A 801 1.98 28.22 24.90
CA PRO A 801 3.37 28.16 25.35
C PRO A 801 4.34 29.07 24.58
N VAL A 802 4.30 29.13 23.24
CA VAL A 802 5.24 30.00 22.50
C VAL A 802 4.98 31.49 22.72
N SER A 803 3.75 31.92 23.05
CA SER A 803 3.48 33.32 23.42
C SER A 803 4.03 33.69 24.79
N LYS A 804 4.17 32.71 25.68
CA LYS A 804 4.92 32.79 26.95
C LYS A 804 6.43 32.69 26.76
N GLY A 805 6.91 32.51 25.52
CA GLY A 805 8.32 32.32 25.17
C GLY A 805 8.85 30.91 25.38
N ILE A 806 7.97 29.93 25.62
CA ILE A 806 8.30 28.51 25.83
C ILE A 806 8.23 27.78 24.49
N LEU A 807 9.37 27.29 24.02
CA LEU A 807 9.54 26.54 22.77
C LEU A 807 9.59 25.03 23.06
N GLN A 808 9.54 24.19 22.02
CA GLN A 808 9.55 22.74 22.18
C GLN A 808 10.78 22.20 22.97
N PRO A 809 12.02 22.71 22.82
CA PRO A 809 13.15 22.23 23.62
C PRO A 809 12.94 22.38 25.14
N ASP A 810 12.30 23.47 25.57
CA ASP A 810 12.04 23.74 26.99
C ASP A 810 11.07 22.71 27.59
N MET A 811 10.07 22.29 26.82
CA MET A 811 9.10 21.26 27.21
C MET A 811 9.74 19.87 27.40
N TRP A 812 10.98 19.69 26.92
CA TRP A 812 11.80 18.49 27.12
C TRP A 812 12.98 18.73 28.07
N GLY A 813 13.12 19.93 28.65
CA GLY A 813 14.23 20.27 29.56
C GLY A 813 15.59 20.44 28.86
N VAL A 814 15.62 20.76 27.57
CA VAL A 814 16.86 20.95 26.79
C VAL A 814 17.29 22.41 26.80
N ASP A 815 18.51 22.69 27.26
CA ASP A 815 19.07 24.04 27.29
C ASP A 815 19.34 24.59 25.89
N THR A 816 18.57 25.61 25.48
CA THR A 816 18.79 26.28 24.19
C THR A 816 20.04 27.17 24.15
N GLU A 817 20.62 27.56 25.29
CA GLU A 817 21.93 28.23 25.25
C GLU A 817 23.06 27.24 24.93
N GLU A 818 23.04 26.03 25.51
CA GLU A 818 23.97 24.96 25.12
C GLU A 818 23.82 24.62 23.63
N LEU A 819 22.57 24.46 23.15
CA LEU A 819 22.31 24.28 21.72
C LEU A 819 22.93 25.41 20.89
N SER A 820 22.66 26.68 21.23
CA SER A 820 23.20 27.85 20.50
C SER A 820 24.73 27.83 20.41
N LYS A 821 25.43 27.36 21.45
CA LYS A 821 26.90 27.24 21.50
C LYS A 821 27.43 26.11 20.61
N ILE A 822 26.64 25.05 20.38
CA ILE A 822 26.98 23.91 19.52
C ILE A 822 26.59 24.18 18.06
N SER A 823 25.47 24.86 17.82
CA SER A 823 24.84 25.00 16.51
C SER A 823 25.10 26.32 15.79
N GLY A 824 25.40 27.39 16.54
CA GLY A 824 25.44 28.75 16.02
C GLY A 824 24.06 29.37 15.74
N LEU A 825 22.97 28.66 16.04
CA LEU A 825 21.60 29.15 15.85
C LEU A 825 21.19 30.03 17.05
N ASP A 826 20.81 31.28 16.79
CA ASP A 826 20.45 32.24 17.83
C ASP A 826 19.04 32.02 18.39
N TRP A 827 18.90 31.02 19.26
CA TRP A 827 17.65 30.73 19.96
C TRP A 827 17.18 31.91 20.84
N ALA A 828 18.09 32.74 21.34
CA ALA A 828 17.75 33.90 22.17
C ALA A 828 17.13 35.04 21.35
N GLY A 829 17.73 35.39 20.21
CA GLY A 829 17.18 36.35 19.25
C GLY A 829 15.87 35.88 18.64
N LEU A 830 15.73 34.59 18.33
CA LEU A 830 14.46 34.02 17.86
C LEU A 830 13.35 34.18 18.91
N ARG A 831 13.61 33.89 20.19
CA ARG A 831 12.64 34.15 21.29
C ARG A 831 12.27 35.63 21.40
N GLN A 832 13.24 36.54 21.25
CA GLN A 832 12.96 37.99 21.26
C GLN A 832 12.08 38.42 20.08
N ARG A 833 12.28 37.83 18.89
CA ARG A 833 11.43 38.06 17.72
C ARG A 833 10.01 37.52 17.91
N ILE A 834 9.87 36.28 18.38
CA ILE A 834 8.56 35.66 18.67
C ILE A 834 7.79 36.50 19.71
N LYS A 835 8.45 36.94 20.78
CA LYS A 835 7.86 37.84 21.79
C LYS A 835 7.37 39.19 21.21
N LYS A 836 7.92 39.63 20.07
CA LYS A 836 7.59 40.91 19.43
C LYS A 836 6.54 40.81 18.31
N TYR A 837 6.50 39.68 17.60
CA TYR A 837 5.70 39.51 16.37
C TYR A 837 4.74 38.32 16.39
N GLY A 838 4.92 37.38 17.33
CA GLY A 838 4.25 36.09 17.36
C GLY A 838 4.78 35.11 16.31
N VAL A 839 4.00 34.06 16.06
CA VAL A 839 4.18 33.09 14.96
C VAL A 839 2.83 32.84 14.26
N ARG A 840 2.86 32.51 12.97
CA ARG A 840 1.68 32.37 12.11
C ARG A 840 1.01 31.01 12.21
N ASN A 841 1.71 30.02 12.73
CA ASN A 841 1.29 28.62 12.79
C ASN A 841 1.45 28.11 14.23
N SER A 842 0.46 27.38 14.73
CA SER A 842 0.49 26.84 16.10
C SER A 842 1.45 25.66 16.28
N LEU A 843 1.66 24.87 15.24
CA LEU A 843 2.50 23.67 15.21
C LEU A 843 3.17 23.57 13.83
N LEU A 844 4.38 23.00 13.79
CA LEU A 844 5.28 23.11 12.64
C LEU A 844 5.82 21.77 12.12
N LEU A 845 6.24 20.84 12.99
CA LEU A 845 7.03 19.66 12.60
C LEU A 845 6.34 18.35 12.98
N ALA A 846 6.18 17.47 11.99
CA ALA A 846 5.55 16.15 12.13
C ALA A 846 6.13 15.14 11.10
N PRO A 847 7.14 14.33 11.47
CA PRO A 847 7.69 13.30 10.59
C PRO A 847 6.72 12.14 10.33
N MET A 848 6.00 12.25 9.20
CA MET A 848 5.03 11.28 8.69
C MET A 848 5.68 10.08 7.98
N PRO A 849 4.93 9.01 7.65
CA PRO A 849 5.39 7.94 6.77
C PRO A 849 5.34 8.41 5.31
N THR A 850 6.43 8.24 4.56
CA THR A 850 6.57 8.83 3.21
C THR A 850 6.50 7.83 2.05
N ALA A 851 6.12 6.57 2.27
CA ALA A 851 5.92 5.48 1.27
C ALA A 851 5.74 5.90 -0.19
N SER A 852 4.72 6.73 -0.50
CA SER A 852 4.48 7.18 -1.87
C SER A 852 5.46 8.27 -2.36
N THR A 853 5.80 9.26 -1.53
CA THR A 853 6.63 10.41 -1.89
C THR A 853 8.12 10.07 -1.88
N ALA A 854 8.58 9.26 -0.91
CA ALA A 854 9.92 8.68 -0.89
C ALA A 854 10.18 7.83 -2.13
N GLN A 855 9.23 6.96 -2.53
CA GLN A 855 9.33 6.22 -3.79
C GLN A 855 9.42 7.13 -5.02
N ILE A 856 8.71 8.27 -5.04
CA ILE A 856 8.76 9.21 -6.18
C ILE A 856 10.12 9.87 -6.30
N LEU A 857 10.68 10.43 -5.21
CA LEU A 857 11.97 11.10 -5.26
C LEU A 857 13.13 10.09 -5.44
N GLY A 858 13.02 8.92 -4.80
CA GLY A 858 13.94 7.79 -4.91
C GLY A 858 14.62 7.37 -3.60
N ASN A 859 14.16 7.89 -2.45
CA ASN A 859 14.78 7.73 -1.13
C ASN A 859 14.16 6.57 -0.32
N ASN A 860 14.77 6.22 0.82
CA ASN A 860 14.13 5.43 1.87
C ASN A 860 13.03 6.21 2.62
N GLU A 861 12.15 5.49 3.32
CA GLU A 861 11.01 6.10 4.00
C GLU A 861 11.43 6.89 5.26
N SER A 862 11.00 8.16 5.30
CA SER A 862 10.96 9.00 6.50
C SER A 862 12.29 9.01 7.30
N ILE A 863 12.18 8.69 8.59
CA ILE A 863 13.26 8.49 9.57
C ILE A 863 13.74 7.04 9.68
N GLU A 864 13.28 6.12 8.82
CA GLU A 864 13.56 4.68 8.97
C GLU A 864 14.94 4.29 8.40
N PRO A 865 15.62 3.30 9.00
CA PRO A 865 16.68 2.52 8.35
C PRO A 865 16.17 1.71 7.14
N PHE A 866 17.08 1.16 6.35
CA PHE A 866 16.70 0.21 5.30
C PHE A 866 16.13 -1.09 5.92
N THR A 867 14.94 -1.48 5.48
CA THR A 867 14.26 -2.70 5.96
C THR A 867 14.88 -3.99 5.40
N SER A 868 15.58 -3.88 4.27
CA SER A 868 16.35 -4.93 3.59
C SER A 868 17.27 -4.29 2.54
N ASN A 869 18.48 -4.83 2.31
CA ASN A 869 19.31 -4.38 1.18
C ASN A 869 18.92 -5.02 -0.17
N VAL A 870 18.05 -6.03 -0.19
CA VAL A 870 17.47 -6.57 -1.44
C VAL A 870 15.98 -6.87 -1.23
N TYR A 871 15.12 -6.23 -2.01
CA TYR A 871 13.67 -6.33 -1.85
C TYR A 871 12.95 -6.42 -3.21
N SER A 872 11.84 -7.17 -3.24
CA SER A 872 10.94 -7.17 -4.39
C SER A 872 10.06 -5.91 -4.40
N ARG A 873 9.86 -5.31 -5.57
CA ARG A 873 8.76 -4.37 -5.83
C ARG A 873 7.87 -4.88 -6.95
N ARG A 874 6.56 -4.91 -6.70
CA ARG A 874 5.54 -5.30 -7.67
C ARG A 874 4.97 -4.07 -8.38
N VAL A 875 5.08 -4.06 -9.70
CA VAL A 875 4.43 -3.10 -10.60
C VAL A 875 3.40 -3.84 -11.48
N LEU A 876 2.72 -3.14 -12.38
CA LEU A 876 1.67 -3.77 -13.22
C LEU A 876 2.22 -4.84 -14.17
N SER A 877 3.46 -4.69 -14.65
CA SER A 877 4.13 -5.61 -15.56
C SER A 877 4.94 -6.73 -14.88
N GLY A 878 4.97 -6.80 -13.55
CA GLY A 878 5.60 -7.92 -12.84
C GLY A 878 6.18 -7.58 -11.48
N GLU A 879 6.99 -8.49 -10.94
CA GLU A 879 7.75 -8.33 -9.71
C GLU A 879 9.24 -8.19 -10.05
N PHE A 880 9.85 -7.12 -9.54
CA PHE A 880 11.23 -6.74 -9.83
C PHE A 880 12.05 -6.78 -8.55
N GLN A 881 13.15 -7.54 -8.53
CA GLN A 881 14.12 -7.44 -7.45
C GLN A 881 14.91 -6.14 -7.58
N ILE A 882 15.04 -5.41 -6.46
CA ILE A 882 15.80 -4.17 -6.35
C ILE A 882 16.84 -4.37 -5.25
N VAL A 883 18.08 -3.97 -5.55
CA VAL A 883 19.19 -3.91 -4.60
C VAL A 883 19.33 -2.47 -4.10
N ASN A 884 19.71 -2.29 -2.83
CA ASN A 884 20.14 -1.00 -2.29
C ASN A 884 21.26 -0.42 -3.19
N PRO A 885 21.06 0.73 -3.85
CA PRO A 885 22.00 1.25 -4.83
C PRO A 885 23.35 1.58 -4.20
N TYR A 886 23.36 2.15 -2.99
CA TYR A 886 24.59 2.52 -2.28
C TYR A 886 25.47 1.28 -2.00
N LEU A 887 24.85 0.18 -1.53
CA LEU A 887 25.54 -1.10 -1.31
C LEU A 887 26.08 -1.69 -2.63
N MET A 888 25.28 -1.64 -3.69
CA MET A 888 25.70 -2.13 -5.02
C MET A 888 26.90 -1.34 -5.54
N ASP A 889 26.88 0.00 -5.41
CA ASP A 889 27.95 0.86 -5.89
C ASP A 889 29.24 0.65 -5.08
N ASP A 890 29.16 0.45 -3.76
CA ASP A 890 30.34 0.11 -2.94
C ASP A 890 30.90 -1.28 -3.26
N LEU A 891 30.05 -2.30 -3.40
CA LEU A 891 30.48 -3.65 -3.78
C LEU A 891 31.05 -3.70 -5.22
N ASN A 892 30.60 -2.81 -6.12
CA ASN A 892 31.20 -2.63 -7.44
C ASN A 892 32.60 -1.97 -7.33
N LYS A 893 32.75 -0.88 -6.56
CA LYS A 893 34.06 -0.22 -6.31
C LYS A 893 35.10 -1.19 -5.73
N LEU A 894 34.66 -2.11 -4.86
CA LEU A 894 35.49 -3.14 -4.24
C LEU A 894 35.72 -4.38 -5.14
N GLY A 895 35.09 -4.46 -6.32
CA GLY A 895 35.18 -5.62 -7.22
C GLY A 895 34.51 -6.90 -6.69
N LEU A 896 33.63 -6.79 -5.69
CA LEU A 896 32.97 -7.92 -5.02
C LEU A 896 31.61 -8.28 -5.63
N TRP A 897 30.96 -7.34 -6.32
CA TRP A 897 29.59 -7.52 -6.82
C TRP A 897 29.49 -8.62 -7.88
N SER A 898 28.57 -9.56 -7.67
CA SER A 898 28.36 -10.74 -8.53
C SER A 898 26.94 -11.29 -8.39
N GLU A 899 26.49 -12.09 -9.37
CA GLU A 899 25.20 -12.81 -9.29
C GLU A 899 25.19 -13.81 -8.11
N GLU A 900 26.34 -14.43 -7.85
CA GLU A 900 26.68 -15.21 -6.67
C GLU A 900 26.44 -14.44 -5.36
N LEU A 901 27.08 -13.28 -5.20
CA LEU A 901 26.96 -12.46 -3.98
C LEU A 901 25.53 -11.94 -3.79
N LYS A 902 24.88 -11.49 -4.86
CA LYS A 902 23.45 -11.13 -4.85
C LYS A 902 22.58 -12.29 -4.36
N SER A 903 22.85 -13.51 -4.82
CA SER A 903 22.11 -14.70 -4.41
C SER A 903 22.32 -15.05 -2.93
N ALA A 904 23.53 -14.84 -2.40
CA ALA A 904 23.81 -14.98 -0.97
C ALA A 904 23.07 -13.93 -0.12
N ILE A 905 23.03 -12.65 -0.56
CA ILE A 905 22.27 -11.59 0.13
C ILE A 905 20.76 -11.88 0.12
N VAL A 906 20.21 -12.37 -1.00
CA VAL A 906 18.78 -12.77 -1.09
C VAL A 906 18.48 -13.99 -0.21
N ALA A 907 19.41 -14.93 -0.08
CA ALA A 907 19.28 -16.04 0.87
C ALA A 907 19.24 -15.52 2.32
N ASN A 908 20.17 -14.65 2.70
CA ASN A 908 20.24 -13.93 3.98
C ASN A 908 19.18 -12.84 4.18
N GLN A 909 18.05 -12.91 3.46
CA GLN A 909 16.90 -12.00 3.63
C GLN A 909 17.27 -10.50 3.54
N GLY A 910 18.26 -10.17 2.70
CA GLY A 910 18.77 -8.80 2.51
C GLY A 910 19.89 -8.37 3.46
N SER A 911 20.38 -9.27 4.33
CA SER A 911 21.49 -9.00 5.23
C SER A 911 22.86 -9.25 4.58
N VAL A 912 23.87 -8.52 5.06
CA VAL A 912 25.28 -8.65 4.66
C VAL A 912 26.19 -9.16 5.78
N GLN A 913 25.67 -9.29 7.03
CA GLN A 913 26.50 -9.54 8.22
C GLN A 913 27.23 -10.89 8.15
N ASP A 914 26.51 -11.97 7.86
CA ASP A 914 27.04 -13.35 7.85
C ASP A 914 27.80 -13.70 6.57
N ILE A 915 27.94 -12.77 5.61
CA ILE A 915 28.65 -13.02 4.36
C ILE A 915 30.14 -12.76 4.58
N GLN A 916 30.96 -13.81 4.47
CA GLN A 916 32.41 -13.68 4.54
C GLN A 916 32.98 -13.12 3.24
N GLY A 917 33.96 -12.21 3.36
CA GLY A 917 34.56 -11.47 2.23
C GLY A 917 34.02 -10.04 2.03
N ILE A 918 32.91 -9.66 2.67
CA ILE A 918 32.49 -8.26 2.78
C ILE A 918 33.26 -7.60 3.95
N PRO A 919 33.88 -6.42 3.79
CA PRO A 919 34.56 -5.71 4.88
C PRO A 919 33.61 -5.25 5.99
N ASP A 920 34.10 -5.19 7.24
CA ASP A 920 33.27 -4.87 8.40
C ASP A 920 32.74 -3.43 8.41
N GLU A 921 33.41 -2.47 7.76
CA GLU A 921 32.88 -1.12 7.52
C GLU A 921 31.58 -1.17 6.70
N ILE A 922 31.59 -1.93 5.59
CA ILE A 922 30.43 -2.13 4.72
C ILE A 922 29.32 -2.85 5.49
N LYS A 923 29.66 -3.85 6.31
CA LYS A 923 28.68 -4.54 7.17
C LYS A 923 28.04 -3.59 8.20
N ALA A 924 28.82 -2.70 8.81
CA ALA A 924 28.32 -1.71 9.76
C ALA A 924 27.40 -0.68 9.10
N LEU A 925 27.76 -0.18 7.91
CA LEU A 925 26.94 0.76 7.15
C LEU A 925 25.60 0.17 6.71
N TYR A 926 25.63 -1.05 6.16
CA TYR A 926 24.46 -1.68 5.53
C TYR A 926 23.69 -2.63 6.47
N LYS A 927 23.76 -2.38 7.79
CA LYS A 927 22.88 -3.02 8.77
C LYS A 927 21.41 -2.80 8.40
N THR A 928 20.62 -3.87 8.34
CA THR A 928 19.16 -3.74 8.20
C THR A 928 18.51 -3.38 9.54
N ILE A 929 17.29 -2.83 9.51
CA ILE A 929 16.51 -2.51 10.74
C ILE A 929 16.40 -3.69 11.74
N TRP A 930 16.51 -4.93 11.25
CA TRP A 930 16.41 -6.16 12.04
C TRP A 930 17.71 -6.53 12.76
N GLU A 931 18.83 -5.94 12.34
CA GLU A 931 20.15 -6.05 12.97
C GLU A 931 20.41 -4.89 13.95
N LEU A 932 19.71 -3.76 13.78
CA LEU A 932 19.82 -2.56 14.62
C LEU A 932 19.06 -2.71 15.95
N SER A 933 19.71 -2.30 17.04
CA SER A 933 19.08 -2.26 18.36
C SER A 933 17.93 -1.26 18.38
N GLN A 934 16.71 -1.73 18.67
CA GLN A 934 15.53 -0.86 18.78
C GLN A 934 15.66 0.17 19.91
N ARG A 935 16.51 -0.08 20.91
CA ARG A 935 16.89 0.91 21.93
C ARG A 935 17.52 2.15 21.29
N LYS A 936 18.43 1.96 20.33
CA LYS A 936 19.07 3.06 19.57
C LYS A 936 18.08 3.79 18.66
N ILE A 937 17.13 3.08 18.05
CA ILE A 937 16.05 3.69 17.26
C ILE A 937 15.17 4.59 18.14
N ILE A 938 14.85 4.15 19.36
CA ILE A 938 14.12 4.92 20.38
C ILE A 938 14.97 6.09 20.91
N ASP A 939 16.28 5.91 21.14
CA ASP A 939 17.21 6.98 21.52
C ASP A 939 17.17 8.12 20.48
N MET A 940 17.39 7.80 19.20
CA MET A 940 17.39 8.81 18.12
C MET A 940 16.01 9.45 17.92
N ALA A 941 14.92 8.75 18.24
CA ALA A 941 13.57 9.30 18.26
C ALA A 941 13.35 10.28 19.42
N ALA A 942 13.97 10.03 20.57
CA ALA A 942 13.97 10.94 21.70
C ALA A 942 14.88 12.16 21.43
N ASP A 943 16.06 11.97 20.84
CA ASP A 943 17.01 13.05 20.52
C ASP A 943 16.42 14.12 19.59
N ARG A 944 15.51 13.72 18.68
CA ARG A 944 14.77 14.64 17.80
C ARG A 944 13.46 15.17 18.41
N GLY A 945 12.94 14.53 19.47
CA GLY A 945 11.69 14.92 20.15
C GLY A 945 11.62 16.37 20.64
N PRO A 946 12.70 16.94 21.24
CA PRO A 946 12.81 18.36 21.59
C PRO A 946 12.59 19.36 20.45
N PHE A 947 12.60 18.90 19.20
CA PHE A 947 12.43 19.73 18.01
C PHE A 947 11.15 19.38 17.23
N ILE A 948 10.29 18.52 17.77
CA ILE A 948 9.05 18.06 17.14
C ILE A 948 7.88 18.44 18.06
N ASP A 949 7.18 19.52 17.70
CA ASP A 949 6.04 20.05 18.43
C ASP A 949 4.76 19.19 18.24
N GLN A 950 4.64 18.47 17.12
CA GLN A 950 3.67 17.38 16.93
C GLN A 950 4.26 16.05 17.46
N SER A 951 4.25 14.95 16.70
CA SER A 951 4.93 13.66 17.01
C SER A 951 5.60 13.09 15.75
N GLN A 952 6.00 11.83 15.76
CA GLN A 952 6.68 11.13 14.67
C GLN A 952 6.15 9.69 14.51
N SER A 953 6.01 9.21 13.28
CA SER A 953 5.51 7.84 12.99
C SER A 953 6.58 6.77 13.24
N LEU A 954 6.78 6.37 14.51
CA LEU A 954 7.85 5.45 14.91
C LEU A 954 7.45 3.97 14.78
N ASN A 955 7.85 3.29 13.69
CA ASN A 955 7.68 1.83 13.59
C ASN A 955 8.77 1.08 14.37
N LEU A 956 8.39 0.13 15.22
CA LEU A 956 9.31 -0.75 15.94
C LEU A 956 9.39 -2.12 15.26
N HIS A 957 10.59 -2.70 15.22
CA HIS A 957 10.88 -3.91 14.46
C HIS A 957 11.52 -4.98 15.35
N VAL A 958 10.89 -6.16 15.44
CA VAL A 958 11.41 -7.29 16.23
C VAL A 958 11.30 -8.57 15.41
N ALA A 959 12.45 -9.11 14.99
CA ALA A 959 12.48 -10.30 14.13
C ALA A 959 11.79 -11.52 14.80
N GLN A 960 12.08 -11.76 16.08
CA GLN A 960 11.42 -12.78 16.91
C GLN A 960 10.75 -12.09 18.11
N PRO A 961 9.45 -11.75 18.02
CA PRO A 961 8.75 -11.05 19.10
C PRO A 961 8.59 -11.91 20.35
N ASN A 962 8.78 -11.32 21.52
CA ASN A 962 8.37 -11.91 22.79
C ASN A 962 7.95 -10.82 23.80
N TYR A 963 7.21 -11.24 24.83
CA TYR A 963 6.56 -10.34 25.78
C TYR A 963 7.54 -9.47 26.57
N GLY A 964 8.71 -10.00 26.94
CA GLY A 964 9.75 -9.24 27.65
C GLY A 964 10.42 -8.18 26.75
N LYS A 965 10.77 -8.52 25.51
CA LYS A 965 11.36 -7.58 24.55
C LYS A 965 10.38 -6.46 24.15
N ILE A 966 9.09 -6.78 23.96
CA ILE A 966 8.08 -5.76 23.64
C ILE A 966 7.77 -4.87 24.85
N THR A 967 7.68 -5.45 26.05
CA THR A 967 7.54 -4.67 27.30
C THR A 967 8.70 -3.70 27.49
N SER A 968 9.95 -4.18 27.40
CA SER A 968 11.11 -3.31 27.64
C SER A 968 11.22 -2.18 26.62
N MET A 969 10.87 -2.41 25.33
CA MET A 969 10.81 -1.34 24.33
C MET A 969 9.77 -0.26 24.68
N HIS A 970 8.52 -0.65 24.98
CA HIS A 970 7.46 0.33 25.30
C HIS A 970 7.76 1.11 26.58
N PHE A 971 8.30 0.45 27.61
CA PHE A 971 8.71 1.13 28.84
C PHE A 971 9.92 2.04 28.62
N TYR A 972 10.84 1.69 27.71
CA TYR A 972 11.94 2.57 27.33
C TYR A 972 11.44 3.80 26.56
N ALA A 973 10.56 3.62 25.57
CA ALA A 973 9.93 4.69 24.81
C ALA A 973 9.14 5.68 25.71
N TRP A 974 8.36 5.16 26.65
CA TRP A 974 7.63 5.94 27.64
C TRP A 974 8.58 6.71 28.58
N LYS A 975 9.59 6.05 29.17
CA LYS A 975 10.55 6.69 30.08
C LYS A 975 11.49 7.70 29.41
N LYS A 976 11.72 7.55 28.10
CA LYS A 976 12.35 8.58 27.24
C LYS A 976 11.42 9.75 26.92
N GLY A 977 10.16 9.70 27.36
CA GLY A 977 9.17 10.74 27.16
C GLY A 977 8.70 10.88 25.72
N LEU A 978 8.76 9.83 24.89
CA LEU A 978 8.17 9.89 23.55
C LEU A 978 6.68 10.23 23.63
N LYS A 979 6.14 10.86 22.58
CA LYS A 979 4.71 11.11 22.41
C LYS A 979 4.01 9.90 21.81
N THR A 980 4.57 9.39 20.71
CA THR A 980 4.23 8.11 20.10
C THR A 980 5.34 7.12 20.41
N GLY A 981 5.04 6.10 21.21
CA GLY A 981 5.98 5.02 21.53
C GLY A 981 6.08 4.00 20.39
N MET A 982 4.98 3.76 19.69
CA MET A 982 4.94 2.87 18.53
C MET A 982 3.79 3.23 17.59
N TYR A 983 4.10 3.31 16.30
CA TYR A 983 3.14 3.22 15.20
C TYR A 983 2.80 1.74 14.97
N TYR A 984 3.41 1.05 13.99
CA TYR A 984 3.32 -0.41 13.88
C TYR A 984 4.42 -1.14 14.65
N LEU A 985 4.07 -2.31 15.19
CA LEU A 985 5.04 -3.38 15.39
C LEU A 985 5.23 -4.12 14.06
N ARG A 986 6.49 -4.37 13.68
CA ARG A 986 6.89 -5.16 12.51
C ARG A 986 7.63 -6.42 12.98
N THR A 987 7.19 -7.57 12.50
CA THR A 987 7.75 -8.88 12.86
C THR A 987 8.19 -9.64 11.60
N ARG A 988 9.07 -10.64 11.75
CA ARG A 988 9.36 -11.61 10.68
C ARG A 988 8.68 -12.96 11.01
N PRO A 989 8.20 -13.72 10.02
CA PRO A 989 7.74 -15.09 10.25
C PRO A 989 8.87 -15.98 10.80
N ALA A 990 8.55 -16.87 11.74
CA ALA A 990 9.54 -17.79 12.32
C ALA A 990 9.95 -18.94 11.39
N ALA A 991 9.15 -19.24 10.36
CA ALA A 991 9.43 -20.26 9.35
C ALA A 991 9.49 -19.64 7.95
N ASP A 992 10.62 -19.84 7.25
CA ASP A 992 10.86 -19.24 5.94
C ASP A 992 10.16 -20.02 4.82
N PRO A 993 9.37 -19.37 3.93
CA PRO A 993 8.90 -20.01 2.70
C PRO A 993 10.10 -20.50 1.88
N ILE A 994 10.08 -21.78 1.47
CA ILE A 994 11.18 -22.38 0.72
C ILE A 994 11.41 -21.59 -0.57
N LYS A 995 12.56 -20.90 -0.66
CA LYS A 995 12.97 -20.13 -1.83
C LYS A 995 13.36 -21.08 -2.99
N PHE A 996 12.35 -21.58 -3.72
CA PHE A 996 12.49 -22.58 -4.79
C PHE A 996 13.38 -22.15 -5.98
N THR A 997 13.74 -20.87 -6.09
CA THR A 997 14.48 -20.28 -7.21
C THR A 997 15.99 -20.15 -6.99
N ILE A 998 16.51 -20.56 -5.83
CA ILE A 998 17.92 -20.38 -5.45
C ILE A 998 18.63 -21.74 -5.41
N ASP A 999 19.77 -21.85 -6.09
CA ASP A 999 20.69 -22.98 -5.90
C ASP A 999 21.33 -22.90 -4.51
N LYS A 1000 20.72 -23.63 -3.58
CA LYS A 1000 21.15 -23.74 -2.18
C LYS A 1000 22.59 -24.26 -2.05
N THR A 1001 23.07 -25.04 -3.02
CA THR A 1001 24.41 -25.63 -3.02
C THR A 1001 25.47 -24.56 -3.25
N ARG A 1002 25.29 -23.73 -4.29
CA ARG A 1002 26.20 -22.61 -4.60
C ARG A 1002 26.16 -21.52 -3.54
N VAL A 1003 24.97 -21.18 -3.02
CA VAL A 1003 24.83 -20.19 -1.94
C VAL A 1003 25.49 -20.66 -0.65
N ARG A 1004 25.23 -21.89 -0.21
CA ARG A 1004 25.82 -22.43 1.02
C ARG A 1004 27.35 -22.51 0.93
N ALA A 1005 27.88 -22.85 -0.24
CA ALA A 1005 29.30 -22.82 -0.52
C ALA A 1005 29.95 -21.42 -0.36
N LEU A 1006 29.25 -20.35 -0.73
CA LEU A 1006 29.70 -18.95 -0.54
C LEU A 1006 29.63 -18.50 0.93
N MET A 1007 28.70 -19.05 1.70
CA MET A 1007 28.60 -18.80 3.14
C MET A 1007 29.71 -19.52 3.91
N GLU A 1008 29.97 -20.79 3.58
CA GLU A 1008 30.91 -21.65 4.30
C GLU A 1008 32.39 -21.45 3.92
N ARG A 1009 32.69 -20.76 2.80
CA ARG A 1009 34.08 -20.54 2.30
C ARG A 1009 34.43 -19.08 2.00
N GLY A 1010 33.53 -18.14 2.35
CA GLY A 1010 33.56 -16.80 1.78
C GLY A 1010 33.46 -16.83 0.25
N VAL A 1011 34.02 -15.81 -0.42
CA VAL A 1011 33.96 -15.67 -1.88
C VAL A 1011 34.94 -16.61 -2.62
N THR A 1012 34.99 -17.90 -2.23
CA THR A 1012 35.71 -18.99 -2.94
C THR A 1012 35.07 -20.39 -2.76
N VAL A 1013 34.05 -20.68 -3.56
CA VAL A 1013 33.76 -21.98 -4.24
C VAL A 1013 33.73 -23.32 -3.44
N ASN A 1014 32.54 -23.94 -3.41
CA ASN A 1014 32.16 -25.38 -3.31
C ASN A 1014 31.88 -26.12 -1.95
N VAL A 1015 31.91 -27.47 -1.98
CA VAL A 1015 30.83 -28.39 -1.51
C VAL A 1015 30.74 -28.71 0.01
N VAL A 1016 29.55 -29.20 0.39
CA VAL A 1016 28.91 -29.53 1.70
C VAL A 1016 28.84 -31.07 1.94
N ASN A 1017 28.62 -31.55 3.18
CA ASN A 1017 27.85 -32.79 3.42
C ASN A 1017 27.28 -32.91 4.86
N GLY A 1018 26.27 -33.76 5.07
CA GLY A 1018 25.66 -34.01 6.40
C GLY A 1018 24.52 -35.06 6.38
N THR A 1019 24.06 -35.49 7.57
CA THR A 1019 23.05 -36.56 7.75
C THR A 1019 22.18 -36.35 9.00
N THR A 1020 20.89 -36.71 8.94
CA THR A 1020 19.94 -36.63 10.08
C THR A 1020 19.05 -37.89 10.18
N GLY A 1021 18.63 -38.23 11.41
CA GLY A 1021 17.77 -39.38 11.72
C GLY A 1021 16.26 -39.08 11.70
N LYS A 1022 15.45 -40.11 11.98
CA LYS A 1022 13.97 -40.06 12.06
C LYS A 1022 13.48 -40.00 13.51
N GLY A 1023 12.21 -39.58 13.68
CA GLY A 1023 11.41 -39.75 14.90
C GLY A 1023 9.95 -40.07 14.53
N ASP A 1024 9.21 -40.63 15.49
CA ASP A 1024 7.84 -41.15 15.31
C ASP A 1024 6.75 -40.18 15.82
N ALA A 1025 5.47 -40.50 15.58
CA ALA A 1025 4.32 -39.63 15.84
C ALA A 1025 3.60 -39.90 17.18
N ILE A 1026 2.77 -38.94 17.62
CA ILE A 1026 2.04 -38.91 18.90
C ILE A 1026 0.53 -38.65 18.65
N ASP A 1027 -0.31 -38.85 19.67
CA ASP A 1027 -1.78 -38.95 19.62
C ASP A 1027 -2.52 -37.62 19.90
N GLU A 1028 -3.39 -37.20 18.98
CA GLU A 1028 -4.10 -35.91 18.94
C GLU A 1028 -5.01 -35.67 20.17
N GLN A 1029 -5.44 -36.70 20.90
CA GLN A 1029 -6.28 -36.50 22.10
C GLN A 1029 -5.51 -36.05 23.35
N GLN A 1030 -4.19 -36.27 23.42
CA GLN A 1030 -3.37 -35.68 24.49
C GLN A 1030 -3.01 -34.23 24.19
N GLU A 1031 -2.96 -33.84 22.92
CA GLU A 1031 -2.58 -32.48 22.51
C GLU A 1031 -3.57 -31.44 23.04
N ALA A 1032 -4.88 -31.67 23.04
CA ALA A 1032 -5.85 -30.66 23.49
C ALA A 1032 -5.78 -30.32 25.00
N GLU A 1033 -5.57 -31.32 25.88
CA GLU A 1033 -5.45 -31.08 27.33
C GLU A 1033 -4.06 -30.54 27.70
N GLU A 1034 -3.00 -31.05 27.05
CA GLU A 1034 -1.65 -30.53 27.24
C GLU A 1034 -1.49 -29.14 26.59
N GLU A 1035 -2.24 -28.78 25.53
CA GLU A 1035 -2.32 -27.41 24.98
C GLU A 1035 -2.92 -26.44 26.00
N GLU A 1036 -4.04 -26.75 26.65
CA GLU A 1036 -4.60 -25.83 27.67
C GLU A 1036 -3.64 -25.64 28.85
N ARG A 1037 -2.90 -26.69 29.22
CA ARG A 1037 -1.87 -26.67 30.27
C ARG A 1037 -0.61 -25.91 29.83
N ILE A 1038 -0.12 -26.15 28.62
CA ILE A 1038 1.01 -25.45 28.00
C ILE A 1038 0.66 -23.98 27.81
N MET A 1039 -0.56 -23.62 27.40
CA MET A 1039 -0.99 -22.23 27.25
C MET A 1039 -1.04 -21.51 28.61
N LYS A 1040 -1.53 -22.16 29.67
CA LYS A 1040 -1.45 -21.61 31.04
C LYS A 1040 -0.01 -21.46 31.52
N GLU A 1041 0.87 -22.42 31.23
CA GLU A 1041 2.30 -22.34 31.59
C GLU A 1041 3.07 -21.31 30.75
N ILE A 1042 2.72 -21.13 29.47
CA ILE A 1042 3.22 -20.07 28.59
C ILE A 1042 2.73 -18.72 29.11
N GLN A 1043 1.45 -18.57 29.48
CA GLN A 1043 0.92 -17.35 30.07
C GLN A 1043 1.63 -17.01 31.39
N ARG A 1044 1.87 -18.02 32.25
CA ARG A 1044 2.66 -17.89 33.49
C ARG A 1044 4.09 -17.42 33.19
N ARG A 1045 4.78 -18.06 32.25
CA ARG A 1045 6.16 -17.72 31.83
C ARG A 1045 6.25 -16.39 31.09
N ASN A 1046 5.21 -15.97 30.37
CA ASN A 1046 5.11 -14.65 29.74
C ASN A 1046 4.93 -13.56 30.80
N MET A 1047 4.14 -13.82 31.86
CA MET A 1047 4.00 -12.90 33.00
C MET A 1047 5.28 -12.82 33.84
N GLU A 1048 5.99 -13.94 34.01
CA GLU A 1048 7.35 -13.96 34.57
C GLU A 1048 8.33 -13.17 33.68
N ALA A 1049 8.23 -13.27 32.35
CA ALA A 1049 9.07 -12.52 31.41
C ALA A 1049 8.76 -11.01 31.40
N ILE A 1050 7.49 -10.60 31.50
CA ILE A 1050 7.08 -9.20 31.74
C ILE A 1050 7.72 -8.72 33.04
N THR A 1051 7.47 -9.41 34.15
CA THR A 1051 8.01 -9.08 35.49
C THR A 1051 9.54 -9.01 35.51
N CYS A 1052 10.21 -9.90 34.79
CA CYS A 1052 11.67 -9.91 34.64
C CYS A 1052 12.15 -8.72 33.81
N SER A 1053 11.50 -8.42 32.68
CA SER A 1053 11.87 -7.29 31.81
C SER A 1053 11.66 -5.91 32.46
N LEU A 1054 10.69 -5.78 33.38
CA LEU A 1054 10.50 -4.58 34.19
C LEU A 1054 11.62 -4.44 35.25
N LYS A 1055 12.07 -5.55 35.85
CA LYS A 1055 13.12 -5.58 36.89
C LYS A 1055 14.54 -5.52 36.33
N ASN A 1056 14.76 -5.96 35.09
CA ASN A 1056 16.03 -5.85 34.37
C ASN A 1056 15.79 -5.45 32.89
N PRO A 1057 15.48 -4.17 32.61
CA PRO A 1057 15.21 -3.71 31.26
C PRO A 1057 16.43 -3.80 30.33
N GLU A 1058 17.63 -3.62 30.87
CA GLU A 1058 18.86 -3.54 30.08
C GLU A 1058 19.20 -4.88 29.44
N GLY A 1059 19.15 -5.99 30.21
CA GLY A 1059 19.41 -7.33 29.69
C GLY A 1059 18.47 -7.73 28.55
N CYS A 1060 17.17 -7.44 28.69
CA CYS A 1060 16.18 -7.72 27.64
C CYS A 1060 16.38 -6.87 26.37
N LEU A 1061 16.93 -5.65 26.49
CA LEU A 1061 17.22 -4.76 25.35
C LEU A 1061 18.57 -5.06 24.68
N SER A 1062 19.47 -5.82 25.32
CA SER A 1062 20.78 -6.21 24.77
C SER A 1062 20.81 -7.57 24.07
N CYS A 1063 19.87 -8.48 24.34
CA CYS A 1063 19.90 -9.83 23.76
C CYS A 1063 19.54 -9.85 22.27
N GLN A 1064 20.56 -9.91 21.41
CA GLN A 1064 20.48 -10.57 20.10
C GLN A 1064 20.46 -12.09 20.36
N GLY A 1065 19.38 -12.75 19.95
CA GLY A 1065 18.88 -13.99 20.58
C GLY A 1065 17.60 -13.68 21.33
#